data_AF-A0A946ERQ8-F1
#
_entry.id   AF-A0A946ERQ8-F1
#
_cell.length_a   1.000
_cell.length_b   1.000
_cell.length_c   1.000
_cell.angle_alpha   90.00
_cell.angle_beta   90.00
_cell.angle_gamma   90.00
#
_symmetry.space_group_name_H-M   'P 1'
#
loop_
_entity.id
_entity.type
_entity.pdbx_description
1 polymer ?
#
loop_
_entity_poly.entity_id
_entity_poly.type
_entity_poly.pdbx_seq_one_letter_code
_entity_poly.pdbx_strand_id
1 'polypeptide(L)'
;MRWGLSRFAHWLHLQWPAGTVEALPEVAADYSTRVPGLFIVGDLTGTPLLKFAIDSGTRVVRSMEQQSIPSTDDRVPLVIVGAGVAGLAAAMEAKRLGISFQLIESARPLDTLENFPLKKPIFTNPDTMVPEGDLQLPEGDLDREGLIASLLEQSQRAGIESISGRVRSVNRDAGGLTVKLEDGTHIEASRVVIAIGRSGDHRKLGVAGEGLDHVSHRLHDPSDHRGESVVVVGGGDSACEAAISLADADAKVTLTHRGDQLVRPGRASIEGVEQRVERGTLQLEASAKVIEVDTQSVTLETPTGVKKIEATSVYTMIGREAPLGLLRRSGVKIRGEWTARSWISLLLMMVLFSWIYHWKRQGVWPPLAEWWIDQGGFPHGLDQWWASLGGAFADRSTLLGTLVTSVAQPGFWYSLVYTLVVLVFGIRRIHRRPTQYVRWQTWTLISIQAIPLFLLPYWILPWLGDLGCFDDGWGRTLADALFPITENYPPGREYWRAFGLILAWPLFFWNVFTDQPMMAWLVISVIQTFVLLPLAIRRWGKGVYCGWICSCGALAETLGDTQRRKMPHGPWTHRLNFVGQFFLLLTLILLEARLWSWCFPDSWLGSWSLSIYHGILHGIPLLSYEWTVDLFFSGILGVGLYWHFSGRVWCRFACPLAALMNIYARFSRFRIIADKKRCISCNLCTAVCHQGIDVMGFAQRGIPVEDPQCVRCSACVEECPTAVLRFGEVDRDGRVVRLDLLEATI
;
A
#
# COMPACT_ATOMS: atom_id res chain seq x y z
N MET A 1 -14.61 -23.51 -21.41
CA MET A 1 -13.41 -22.95 -20.73
C MET A 1 -13.59 -21.52 -20.21
N ARG A 2 -14.11 -20.55 -20.99
CA ARG A 2 -14.29 -19.14 -20.56
C ARG A 2 -15.12 -18.95 -19.27
N TRP A 3 -16.14 -19.79 -19.05
CA TRP A 3 -17.01 -19.71 -17.88
C TRP A 3 -16.30 -20.11 -16.56
N GLY A 4 -15.40 -21.11 -16.62
CA GLY A 4 -14.64 -21.57 -15.44
C GLY A 4 -13.56 -20.58 -15.00
N LEU A 5 -12.81 -20.03 -15.96
CA LEU A 5 -11.76 -19.03 -15.70
C LEU A 5 -12.33 -17.74 -15.11
N SER A 6 -13.47 -17.26 -15.60
CA SER A 6 -14.14 -16.07 -15.05
C SER A 6 -14.59 -16.30 -13.60
N ARG A 7 -15.20 -17.45 -13.31
CA ARG A 7 -15.62 -17.81 -11.94
C ARG A 7 -14.44 -17.95 -10.99
N PHE A 8 -13.35 -18.60 -11.42
CA PHE A 8 -12.13 -18.69 -10.62
C PHE A 8 -11.53 -17.31 -10.36
N ALA A 9 -11.48 -16.45 -11.39
CA ALA A 9 -10.92 -15.12 -11.25
C ALA A 9 -11.73 -14.24 -10.28
N HIS A 10 -13.06 -14.33 -10.36
CA HIS A 10 -13.97 -13.67 -9.45
C HIS A 10 -13.82 -14.20 -8.01
N TRP A 11 -13.81 -15.52 -7.83
CA TRP A 11 -13.65 -16.16 -6.52
C TRP A 11 -12.31 -15.84 -5.84
N LEU A 12 -11.24 -15.65 -6.61
CA LEU A 12 -9.92 -15.41 -6.04
C LEU A 12 -9.62 -13.92 -5.81
N HIS A 13 -9.82 -13.07 -6.82
CA HIS A 13 -9.32 -11.68 -6.78
C HIS A 13 -10.35 -10.60 -7.17
N LEU A 14 -11.33 -10.90 -8.03
CA LEU A 14 -12.15 -9.84 -8.64
C LEU A 14 -13.46 -9.51 -7.89
N GLN A 15 -13.82 -10.25 -6.85
CA GLN A 15 -14.98 -9.94 -6.00
C GLN A 15 -14.70 -8.86 -4.93
N TRP A 16 -13.43 -8.50 -4.71
CA TRP A 16 -13.02 -7.62 -3.62
C TRP A 16 -13.11 -6.13 -3.98
N PRO A 17 -13.29 -5.23 -2.99
CA PRO A 17 -13.10 -3.81 -3.18
C PRO A 17 -11.75 -3.53 -3.86
N ALA A 18 -11.77 -2.69 -4.89
CA ALA A 18 -10.58 -2.31 -5.66
C ALA A 18 -10.57 -0.78 -5.87
N GLY A 19 -10.76 -0.02 -4.79
CA GLY A 19 -10.62 1.43 -4.80
C GLY A 19 -9.20 1.91 -5.11
N THR A 20 -9.10 3.17 -5.49
CA THR A 20 -7.81 3.86 -5.72
C THR A 20 -7.44 4.69 -4.50
N VAL A 21 -6.13 4.92 -4.33
CA VAL A 21 -5.63 5.83 -3.30
C VAL A 21 -5.85 7.27 -3.71
N GLU A 22 -6.27 8.10 -2.76
CA GLU A 22 -6.40 9.53 -2.98
C GLU A 22 -5.01 10.17 -3.12
N ALA A 23 -4.83 11.00 -4.14
CA ALA A 23 -3.58 11.71 -4.36
C ALA A 23 -3.43 12.86 -3.33
N LEU A 24 -2.28 12.88 -2.65
CA LEU A 24 -1.93 13.86 -1.62
C LEU A 24 -0.55 14.47 -1.91
N PRO A 25 -0.25 15.68 -1.44
CA PRO A 25 1.08 16.27 -1.58
C PRO A 25 2.17 15.49 -0.81
N GLU A 26 3.41 15.56 -1.30
CA GLU A 26 4.60 15.23 -0.53
C GLU A 26 4.89 16.36 0.47
N VAL A 27 4.75 16.06 1.76
CA VAL A 27 4.96 16.97 2.88
C VAL A 27 5.91 16.30 3.86
N ALA A 28 6.89 17.05 4.37
CA ALA A 28 7.83 16.58 5.37
C ALA A 28 7.20 16.58 6.78
N ALA A 29 7.91 16.04 7.78
CA ALA A 29 7.40 15.92 9.15
C ALA A 29 7.19 17.28 9.85
N ASP A 30 7.87 18.32 9.36
CA ASP A 30 7.77 19.72 9.79
C ASP A 30 6.76 20.54 8.95
N TYR A 31 5.91 19.85 8.17
CA TYR A 31 4.91 20.45 7.27
C TYR A 31 5.48 21.22 6.07
N SER A 32 6.81 21.21 5.86
CA SER A 32 7.44 21.87 4.72
C SER A 32 7.23 21.10 3.41
N THR A 33 7.25 21.84 2.30
CA THR A 33 7.26 21.28 0.94
C THR A 33 8.64 21.42 0.30
N ARG A 34 8.82 20.89 -0.91
CA ARG A 34 10.05 21.11 -1.70
C ARG A 34 10.22 22.56 -2.17
N VAL A 35 9.18 23.38 -2.05
CA VAL A 35 9.22 24.81 -2.37
C VAL A 35 9.60 25.53 -1.07
N PRO A 36 10.80 26.12 -0.98
CA PRO A 36 11.24 26.78 0.25
C PRO A 36 10.27 27.89 0.68
N GLY A 37 9.92 27.90 1.97
CA GLY A 37 8.97 28.86 2.56
C GLY A 37 7.49 28.48 2.39
N LEU A 38 7.17 27.42 1.63
CA LEU A 38 5.80 26.93 1.43
C LEU A 38 5.53 25.70 2.29
N PHE A 39 4.48 25.77 3.11
CA PHE A 39 4.05 24.75 4.05
C PHE A 39 2.62 24.28 3.78
N ILE A 40 2.29 23.04 4.16
CA ILE A 40 0.96 22.45 4.02
C ILE A 40 0.51 21.85 5.34
N VAL A 41 -0.65 22.25 5.83
CA VAL A 41 -1.23 21.81 7.11
C VAL A 41 -2.65 21.27 6.94
N GLY A 42 -3.21 20.71 8.01
CA GLY A 42 -4.56 20.12 8.01
C GLY A 42 -4.66 18.83 7.22
N ASP A 43 -5.86 18.55 6.70
CA ASP A 43 -6.21 17.26 6.07
C ASP A 43 -5.31 16.86 4.88
N LEU A 44 -4.70 17.84 4.18
CA LEU A 44 -3.78 17.58 3.07
C LEU A 44 -2.49 16.87 3.50
N THR A 45 -2.17 16.88 4.80
CA THR A 45 -1.03 16.13 5.37
C THR A 45 -1.31 14.61 5.43
N GLY A 46 -2.59 14.22 5.38
CA GLY A 46 -3.05 12.83 5.26
C GLY A 46 -3.95 12.34 6.39
N THR A 47 -4.11 13.08 7.49
CA THR A 47 -4.97 12.70 8.62
C THR A 47 -6.11 13.71 8.78
N PRO A 48 -7.33 13.40 8.31
CA PRO A 48 -8.45 14.35 8.31
C PRO A 48 -9.18 14.33 9.65
N LEU A 49 -8.54 14.91 10.68
CA LEU A 49 -9.06 14.97 12.05
C LEU A 49 -8.83 16.37 12.61
N LEU A 50 -9.85 16.89 13.29
CA LEU A 50 -9.86 18.27 13.78
C LEU A 50 -8.69 18.58 14.71
N LYS A 51 -8.39 17.69 15.67
CA LYS A 51 -7.26 17.87 16.60
C LYS A 51 -5.91 17.96 15.89
N PHE A 52 -5.67 17.11 14.90
CA PHE A 52 -4.46 17.16 14.08
C PHE A 52 -4.43 18.38 13.14
N ALA A 53 -5.58 18.85 12.67
CA ALA A 53 -5.68 20.06 11.88
C ALA A 53 -5.28 21.29 12.70
N ILE A 54 -5.77 21.42 13.94
CA ILE A 54 -5.37 22.46 14.89
C ILE A 54 -3.86 22.36 15.17
N ASP A 55 -3.40 21.18 15.60
CA ASP A 55 -2.00 20.94 16.00
C ASP A 55 -1.01 21.29 14.87
N SER A 56 -1.29 20.84 13.65
CA SER A 56 -0.43 21.14 12.49
C SER A 56 -0.38 22.63 12.15
N GLY A 57 -1.52 23.34 12.24
CA GLY A 57 -1.59 24.79 12.05
C GLY A 57 -0.77 25.55 13.09
N THR A 58 -0.87 25.17 14.36
CA THR A 58 -0.11 25.79 15.45
C THR A 58 1.39 25.52 15.31
N ARG A 59 1.78 24.24 15.17
CA ARG A 59 3.19 23.83 15.18
C ARG A 59 3.98 24.39 14.02
N VAL A 60 3.38 24.50 12.83
CA VAL A 60 4.08 25.10 11.68
C VAL A 60 4.45 26.55 11.96
N VAL A 61 3.55 27.34 12.55
CA VAL A 61 3.80 28.76 12.85
C VAL A 61 4.78 28.92 14.00
N ARG A 62 4.67 28.09 15.04
CA ARG A 62 5.62 28.06 16.16
C ARG A 62 7.04 27.74 15.70
N SER A 63 7.20 26.84 14.72
CA SER A 63 8.52 26.53 14.16
C SER A 63 9.18 27.72 13.44
N MET A 64 8.40 28.72 13.01
CA MET A 64 8.91 29.92 12.33
C MET A 64 9.58 30.92 13.27
N GLU A 65 9.25 30.90 14.57
CA GLU A 65 9.91 31.72 15.59
C GLU A 65 11.42 31.42 15.67
N GLN A 66 11.78 30.14 15.49
CA GLN A 66 13.17 29.68 15.52
C GLN A 66 13.95 30.03 14.25
N GLN A 67 13.29 30.54 13.21
CA GLN A 67 13.88 30.86 11.91
C GLN A 67 13.82 32.37 11.68
N SER A 68 14.93 33.07 11.95
CA SER A 68 15.03 34.54 11.83
C SER A 68 14.48 35.05 10.50
N ILE A 69 13.54 35.97 10.55
CA ILE A 69 12.99 36.67 9.39
C ILE A 69 13.94 37.84 9.07
N PRO A 70 14.48 37.96 7.85
CA PRO A 70 15.17 39.17 7.44
C PRO A 70 14.19 40.36 7.55
N SER A 71 14.48 41.34 8.40
CA SER A 71 13.54 42.42 8.77
C SER A 71 13.42 43.55 7.74
N THR A 72 13.98 43.39 6.53
CA THR A 72 14.24 44.50 5.58
C THR A 72 13.54 44.34 4.24
N ASP A 73 12.48 43.53 4.17
CA ASP A 73 11.78 43.22 2.92
C ASP A 73 10.31 43.66 3.05
N ASP A 74 9.77 44.37 2.06
CA ASP A 74 8.38 44.90 2.03
C ASP A 74 7.31 43.80 1.96
N ARG A 75 7.72 42.53 2.11
CA ARG A 75 6.86 41.36 1.99
C ARG A 75 6.08 41.10 3.27
N VAL A 76 4.88 40.55 3.11
CA VAL A 76 4.11 40.02 4.23
C VAL A 76 4.91 38.84 4.85
N PRO A 77 5.20 38.86 6.16
CA PRO A 77 5.99 37.78 6.76
C PRO A 77 5.35 36.39 6.61
N LEU A 78 4.01 36.32 6.67
CA LEU A 78 3.26 35.08 6.54
C LEU A 78 1.93 35.29 5.79
N VAL A 79 1.65 34.49 4.77
CA VAL A 79 0.31 34.37 4.18
C VAL A 79 -0.27 33.00 4.51
N ILE A 80 -1.50 32.96 5.01
CA ILE A 80 -2.23 31.74 5.34
C ILE A 80 -3.39 31.61 4.34
N VAL A 81 -3.47 30.48 3.65
CA VAL A 81 -4.47 30.23 2.61
C VAL A 81 -5.49 29.20 3.10
N GLY A 82 -6.72 29.64 3.33
CA GLY A 82 -7.84 28.87 3.84
C GLY A 82 -8.11 29.17 5.32
N ALA A 83 -9.32 29.62 5.65
CA ALA A 83 -9.83 29.87 7.00
C ALA A 83 -10.66 28.68 7.53
N GLY A 84 -10.20 27.46 7.25
CA GLY A 84 -10.65 26.25 7.96
C GLY A 84 -9.98 26.14 9.33
N VAL A 85 -10.25 25.03 10.04
CA VAL A 85 -9.74 24.80 11.40
C VAL A 85 -8.21 24.96 11.51
N ALA A 86 -7.45 24.37 10.58
CA ALA A 86 -5.99 24.48 10.57
C ALA A 86 -5.49 25.91 10.29
N GLY A 87 -6.20 26.66 9.44
CA GLY A 87 -5.84 28.03 9.09
C GLY A 87 -6.13 29.02 10.22
N LEU A 88 -7.26 28.85 10.90
CA LEU A 88 -7.58 29.62 12.10
C LEU A 88 -6.58 29.36 13.22
N ALA A 89 -6.20 28.11 13.46
CA ALA A 89 -5.16 27.76 14.44
C ALA A 89 -3.81 28.43 14.11
N ALA A 90 -3.39 28.37 12.83
CA ALA A 90 -2.17 29.05 12.37
C ALA A 90 -2.25 30.57 12.55
N ALA A 91 -3.38 31.20 12.24
CA ALA A 91 -3.57 32.63 12.36
C ALA A 91 -3.56 33.10 13.83
N MET A 92 -4.22 32.35 14.72
CA MET A 92 -4.22 32.61 16.17
C MET A 92 -2.80 32.50 16.75
N GLU A 93 -2.06 31.46 16.38
CA GLU A 93 -0.67 31.29 16.84
C GLU A 93 0.25 32.40 16.27
N ALA A 94 0.07 32.80 15.01
CA ALA A 94 0.84 33.88 14.40
C ALA A 94 0.61 35.21 15.14
N LYS A 95 -0.64 35.50 15.51
CA LYS A 95 -0.99 36.67 16.30
C LYS A 95 -0.39 36.61 17.71
N ARG A 96 -0.45 35.45 18.36
CA ARG A 96 0.15 35.22 19.69
C ARG A 96 1.67 35.48 19.69
N LEU A 97 2.35 35.12 18.61
CA LEU A 97 3.79 35.34 18.42
C LEU A 97 4.16 36.72 17.85
N GLY A 98 3.18 37.59 17.58
CA GLY A 98 3.42 38.91 16.99
C GLY A 98 3.92 38.89 15.54
N ILE A 99 3.69 37.79 14.81
CA ILE A 99 4.05 37.67 13.40
C ILE A 99 2.96 38.34 12.56
N SER A 100 3.32 39.33 11.73
CA SER A 100 2.37 39.94 10.80
C SER A 100 1.95 38.94 9.72
N PHE A 101 0.65 38.79 9.48
CA PHE A 101 0.12 37.83 8.52
C PHE A 101 -1.10 38.35 7.75
N GLN A 102 -1.40 37.70 6.62
CA GLN A 102 -2.68 37.81 5.93
C GLN A 102 -3.34 36.44 5.81
N LEU A 103 -4.58 36.31 6.27
CA LEU A 103 -5.41 35.12 6.12
C LEU A 103 -6.35 35.30 4.94
N ILE A 104 -6.33 34.39 3.96
CA ILE A 104 -7.14 34.48 2.74
C ILE A 104 -8.14 33.32 2.72
N GLU A 105 -9.42 33.61 2.52
CA GLU A 105 -10.49 32.61 2.40
C GLU A 105 -11.28 32.80 1.10
N SER A 106 -11.55 31.71 0.39
CA SER A 106 -12.27 31.69 -0.89
C SER A 106 -13.79 31.75 -0.77
N ALA A 107 -14.34 31.35 0.39
CA ALA A 107 -15.76 31.32 0.68
C ALA A 107 -16.01 31.98 2.06
N ARG A 108 -16.40 31.18 3.06
CA ARG A 108 -16.59 31.62 4.45
C ARG A 108 -15.66 30.84 5.39
N PRO A 109 -15.24 31.42 6.52
CA PRO A 109 -14.53 30.67 7.54
C PRO A 109 -15.32 29.41 7.93
N LEU A 110 -14.61 28.28 8.04
CA LEU A 110 -15.20 26.97 8.39
C LEU A 110 -16.25 26.39 7.39
N ASP A 111 -16.32 26.86 6.13
CA ASP A 111 -17.28 26.37 5.11
C ASP A 111 -17.29 24.83 4.97
N THR A 112 -16.16 24.16 5.15
CA THR A 112 -16.10 22.69 5.12
C THR A 112 -16.95 22.02 6.21
N LEU A 113 -16.99 22.58 7.42
CA LEU A 113 -17.80 22.05 8.53
C LEU A 113 -19.28 22.35 8.31
N GLU A 114 -19.62 23.54 7.81
CA GLU A 114 -21.00 23.91 7.45
C GLU A 114 -21.60 22.94 6.42
N ASN A 115 -20.75 22.40 5.53
CA ASN A 115 -21.16 21.45 4.49
C ASN A 115 -21.43 20.02 4.96
N PHE A 116 -21.20 19.69 6.22
CA PHE A 116 -21.58 18.38 6.75
C PHE A 116 -23.09 18.30 6.94
N PRO A 117 -23.75 17.16 6.64
CA PRO A 117 -25.18 16.99 6.88
C PRO A 117 -25.60 17.31 8.32
N LEU A 118 -26.82 17.83 8.50
CA LEU A 118 -27.43 18.03 9.81
C LEU A 118 -27.43 16.71 10.62
N LYS A 119 -27.15 16.81 11.92
CA LYS A 119 -27.08 15.67 12.86
C LYS A 119 -25.98 14.64 12.57
N LYS A 120 -25.04 14.94 11.67
CA LYS A 120 -23.88 14.07 11.46
C LYS A 120 -22.97 14.11 12.70
N PRO A 121 -22.65 12.95 13.30
CA PRO A 121 -21.74 12.93 14.45
C PRO A 121 -20.33 13.37 14.02
N ILE A 122 -19.72 14.25 14.81
CA ILE A 122 -18.36 14.73 14.59
C ILE A 122 -17.43 14.00 15.57
N PHE A 123 -16.50 13.22 15.03
CA PHE A 123 -15.51 12.52 15.84
C PHE A 123 -14.33 13.44 16.17
N THR A 124 -14.05 13.58 17.47
CA THR A 124 -12.95 14.42 18.00
C THR A 124 -11.73 13.59 18.44
N ASN A 125 -11.63 12.33 18.00
CA ASN A 125 -10.50 11.45 18.31
C ASN A 125 -9.15 12.03 17.80
N PRO A 126 -8.01 11.60 18.37
CA PRO A 126 -7.88 10.74 19.54
C PRO A 126 -8.19 11.48 20.85
N ASP A 127 -8.81 10.79 21.81
CA ASP A 127 -9.37 11.41 23.00
C ASP A 127 -8.28 11.97 23.93
N THR A 128 -7.14 11.30 23.97
CA THR A 128 -5.96 11.67 24.79
C THR A 128 -5.13 12.81 24.22
N MET A 129 -5.35 13.21 22.97
CA MET A 129 -4.61 14.31 22.36
C MET A 129 -5.25 15.65 22.73
N VAL A 130 -4.42 16.58 23.19
CA VAL A 130 -4.75 18.00 23.30
C VAL A 130 -3.92 18.72 22.25
N PRO A 131 -4.53 19.38 21.25
CA PRO A 131 -3.79 20.15 20.26
C PRO A 131 -2.97 21.26 20.92
N GLU A 132 -1.78 21.53 20.40
CA GLU A 132 -1.03 22.73 20.79
C GLU A 132 -1.77 24.01 20.34
N GLY A 133 -1.68 25.07 21.14
CA GLY A 133 -2.18 26.41 20.80
C GLY A 133 -3.51 26.78 21.49
N ASP A 134 -3.96 28.00 21.22
CA ASP A 134 -5.11 28.59 21.92
C ASP A 134 -6.47 28.15 21.36
N LEU A 135 -6.53 27.72 20.09
CA LEU A 135 -7.75 27.19 19.50
C LEU A 135 -7.99 25.77 20.02
N GLN A 136 -9.07 25.56 20.78
CA GLN A 136 -9.40 24.27 21.39
C GLN A 136 -10.76 23.77 20.93
N LEU A 137 -10.88 22.44 20.86
CA LEU A 137 -12.18 21.81 20.63
C LEU A 137 -12.97 21.81 21.94
N PRO A 138 -14.24 22.24 21.93
CA PRO A 138 -15.12 22.12 23.09
C PRO A 138 -15.29 20.66 23.56
N GLU A 139 -15.46 20.45 24.87
CA GLU A 139 -15.60 19.13 25.49
C GLU A 139 -17.00 18.52 25.26
N GLY A 140 -17.06 17.22 24.97
CA GLY A 140 -18.31 16.45 24.82
C GLY A 140 -18.70 16.10 23.37
N ASP A 141 -19.76 15.29 23.24
CA ASP A 141 -20.40 15.01 21.93
C ASP A 141 -21.17 16.26 21.49
N LEU A 142 -20.65 16.95 20.47
CA LEU A 142 -21.25 18.18 19.96
C LEU A 142 -21.92 17.96 18.61
N ASP A 143 -23.00 18.69 18.41
CA ASP A 143 -23.54 18.90 17.08
C ASP A 143 -22.63 19.82 16.25
N ARG A 144 -22.87 19.82 14.94
CA ARG A 144 -22.09 20.60 13.96
C ARG A 144 -22.12 22.09 14.29
N GLU A 145 -23.29 22.59 14.69
CA GLU A 145 -23.58 23.99 14.97
C GLU A 145 -22.81 24.50 16.18
N GLY A 146 -22.85 23.77 17.30
CA GLY A 146 -22.13 24.13 18.53
C GLY A 146 -20.62 24.16 18.31
N LEU A 147 -20.08 23.23 17.52
CA LEU A 147 -18.66 23.24 17.15
C LEU A 147 -18.28 24.48 16.33
N ILE A 148 -19.05 24.82 15.30
CA ILE A 148 -18.77 25.99 14.44
C ILE A 148 -18.86 27.28 15.26
N ALA A 149 -19.91 27.43 16.08
CA ALA A 149 -20.10 28.61 16.92
C ALA A 149 -18.92 28.82 17.88
N SER A 150 -18.46 27.76 18.56
CA SER A 150 -17.31 27.81 19.47
C SER A 150 -16.02 28.23 18.76
N LEU A 151 -15.73 27.65 17.60
CA LEU A 151 -14.51 27.97 16.85
C LEU A 151 -14.51 29.41 16.30
N LEU A 152 -15.66 29.89 15.81
CA LEU A 152 -15.81 31.28 15.37
C LEU A 152 -15.66 32.26 16.53
N GLU A 153 -16.28 31.97 17.68
CA GLU A 153 -16.17 32.81 18.87
C GLU A 153 -14.71 32.91 19.35
N GLN A 154 -13.98 31.80 19.41
CA GLN A 154 -12.56 31.79 19.75
C GLN A 154 -11.72 32.64 18.77
N SER A 155 -11.96 32.48 17.47
CA SER A 155 -11.28 33.25 16.41
C SER A 155 -11.58 34.76 16.49
N GLN A 156 -12.83 35.13 16.77
CA GLN A 156 -13.24 36.53 16.91
C GLN A 156 -12.69 37.17 18.19
N ARG A 157 -12.68 36.45 19.31
CA ARG A 157 -12.04 36.89 20.56
C ARG A 157 -10.54 37.11 20.39
N ALA A 158 -9.90 36.27 19.58
CA ALA A 158 -8.51 36.45 19.17
C ALA A 158 -8.34 37.58 18.14
N GLY A 159 -9.41 38.17 17.60
CA GLY A 159 -9.38 39.24 16.59
C GLY A 159 -8.71 38.82 15.28
N ILE A 160 -9.06 37.63 14.79
CA ILE A 160 -8.60 37.10 13.51
C ILE A 160 -9.62 37.46 12.43
N GLU A 161 -9.15 38.09 11.35
CA GLU A 161 -9.95 38.46 10.20
C GLU A 161 -9.38 37.82 8.93
N SER A 162 -10.26 37.44 8.00
CA SER A 162 -9.88 36.85 6.71
C SER A 162 -10.25 37.77 5.55
N ILE A 163 -9.36 37.88 4.57
CA ILE A 163 -9.57 38.55 3.29
C ILE A 163 -10.28 37.57 2.36
N SER A 164 -11.36 38.01 1.71
CA SER A 164 -12.03 37.21 0.68
C SER A 164 -11.17 37.14 -0.58
N GLY A 165 -10.83 35.94 -1.03
CA GLY A 165 -10.04 35.72 -2.23
C GLY A 165 -9.76 34.24 -2.51
N ARG A 166 -9.81 33.85 -3.78
CA ARG A 166 -9.43 32.49 -4.21
C ARG A 166 -7.99 32.49 -4.72
N VAL A 167 -7.10 31.77 -4.04
CA VAL A 167 -5.69 31.65 -4.46
C VAL A 167 -5.57 30.69 -5.64
N ARG A 168 -4.90 31.15 -6.70
CA ARG A 168 -4.67 30.38 -7.93
C ARG A 168 -3.34 29.63 -7.93
N SER A 169 -2.27 30.24 -7.40
CA SER A 169 -0.93 29.64 -7.34
C SER A 169 -0.03 30.39 -6.36
N VAL A 170 0.95 29.69 -5.81
CA VAL A 170 2.06 30.26 -5.05
C VAL A 170 3.35 29.98 -5.82
N ASN A 171 3.99 31.02 -6.34
CA ASN A 171 5.24 30.88 -7.09
C ASN A 171 6.40 31.40 -6.26
N ARG A 172 7.59 30.85 -6.48
CA ARG A 172 8.81 31.32 -5.83
C ARG A 172 9.66 32.08 -6.83
N ASP A 173 9.95 33.34 -6.50
CA ASP A 173 10.84 34.22 -7.25
C ASP A 173 12.14 34.46 -6.45
N ALA A 174 13.12 35.15 -7.04
CA ALA A 174 14.54 35.16 -6.60
C ALA A 174 14.81 35.59 -5.14
N GLY A 175 13.81 36.07 -4.39
CA GLY A 175 13.93 36.36 -2.96
C GLY A 175 12.79 35.87 -2.06
N GLY A 176 11.65 35.40 -2.58
CA GLY A 176 10.43 35.19 -1.77
C GLY A 176 9.31 34.45 -2.52
N LEU A 177 8.10 34.48 -1.98
CA LEU A 177 6.92 33.81 -2.53
C LEU A 177 5.88 34.83 -3.01
N THR A 178 5.34 34.65 -4.20
CA THR A 178 4.25 35.46 -4.74
C THR A 178 2.96 34.64 -4.76
N VAL A 179 1.99 35.04 -3.95
CA VAL A 179 0.65 34.45 -3.89
C VAL A 179 -0.24 35.16 -4.91
N LYS A 180 -0.68 34.45 -5.96
CA LYS A 180 -1.55 35.00 -7.01
C LYS A 180 -2.98 34.54 -6.80
N LEU A 181 -3.92 35.48 -6.78
CA LEU A 181 -5.35 35.25 -6.67
C LEU A 181 -5.98 35.11 -8.08
N GLU A 182 -7.22 34.62 -8.14
CA GLU A 182 -7.94 34.45 -9.41
C GLU A 182 -8.37 35.78 -10.06
N ASP A 183 -8.56 36.82 -9.26
CA ASP A 183 -8.92 38.18 -9.69
C ASP A 183 -7.73 38.96 -10.31
N GLY A 184 -6.52 38.38 -10.30
CA GLY A 184 -5.29 39.00 -10.78
C GLY A 184 -4.46 39.70 -9.69
N THR A 185 -4.98 39.82 -8.47
CA THR A 185 -4.25 40.37 -7.32
C THR A 185 -3.06 39.46 -6.97
N HIS A 186 -1.95 40.06 -6.53
CA HIS A 186 -0.80 39.31 -6.05
C HIS A 186 -0.28 39.88 -4.71
N ILE A 187 0.20 39.00 -3.85
CA ILE A 187 0.76 39.34 -2.54
C ILE A 187 2.16 38.76 -2.45
N GLU A 188 3.14 39.61 -2.16
CA GLU A 188 4.51 39.20 -1.88
C GLU A 188 4.64 38.75 -0.42
N ALA A 189 5.16 37.54 -0.22
CA ALA A 189 5.21 36.87 1.07
C ALA A 189 6.58 36.24 1.33
N SER A 190 7.03 36.28 2.58
CA SER A 190 8.22 35.54 3.00
C SER A 190 7.93 34.04 3.15
N ARG A 191 6.76 33.70 3.70
CA ARG A 191 6.29 32.34 3.92
C ARG A 191 4.82 32.20 3.60
N VAL A 192 4.42 31.00 3.20
CA VAL A 192 3.02 30.68 2.89
C VAL A 192 2.61 29.36 3.53
N VAL A 193 1.49 29.35 4.24
CA VAL A 193 0.87 28.14 4.81
C VAL A 193 -0.41 27.85 4.03
N ILE A 194 -0.47 26.70 3.36
CA ILE A 194 -1.67 26.20 2.68
C ILE A 194 -2.47 25.35 3.67
N ALA A 195 -3.66 25.83 4.04
CA ALA A 195 -4.60 25.24 5.00
C ALA A 195 -5.99 25.00 4.39
N ILE A 196 -6.06 24.76 3.06
CA ILE A 196 -7.30 24.66 2.28
C ILE A 196 -8.11 23.36 2.47
N GLY A 197 -7.61 22.42 3.29
CA GLY A 197 -8.24 21.11 3.50
C GLY A 197 -8.28 20.22 2.25
N ARG A 198 -8.97 19.07 2.38
CA ARG A 198 -9.09 18.04 1.32
C ARG A 198 -10.36 18.14 0.49
N SER A 199 -11.35 18.87 0.98
CA SER A 199 -12.70 18.86 0.41
C SER A 199 -12.71 19.32 -1.05
N GLY A 200 -11.93 20.35 -1.40
CA GLY A 200 -11.84 20.86 -2.76
C GLY A 200 -13.19 21.14 -3.42
N ASP A 201 -13.20 21.18 -4.75
CA ASP A 201 -14.39 21.47 -5.55
C ASP A 201 -15.21 20.18 -5.77
N HIS A 202 -16.53 20.32 -5.89
CA HIS A 202 -17.38 19.19 -6.23
C HIS A 202 -17.09 18.69 -7.65
N ARG A 203 -17.15 17.37 -7.86
CA ARG A 203 -17.06 16.84 -9.21
C ARG A 203 -18.25 17.31 -10.02
N LYS A 204 -17.98 17.64 -11.27
CA LYS A 204 -18.99 18.04 -12.24
C LYS A 204 -19.44 16.86 -13.09
N LEU A 205 -20.73 16.78 -13.39
CA LEU A 205 -21.33 15.88 -14.37
C LEU A 205 -20.81 16.18 -15.79
N GLY A 206 -20.53 17.45 -16.09
CA GLY A 206 -20.10 17.88 -17.41
C GLY A 206 -21.19 17.77 -18.46
N VAL A 207 -22.44 18.02 -18.07
CA VAL A 207 -23.64 17.91 -18.93
C VAL A 207 -24.32 19.26 -19.09
N ALA A 208 -25.14 19.41 -20.14
CA ALA A 208 -25.98 20.58 -20.30
C ALA A 208 -26.96 20.71 -19.12
N GLY A 209 -27.16 21.95 -18.63
CA GLY A 209 -28.05 22.28 -17.51
C GLY A 209 -27.55 21.94 -16.11
N GLU A 210 -26.30 21.45 -15.95
CA GLU A 210 -25.71 21.25 -14.63
C GLU A 210 -25.61 22.55 -13.79
N GLY A 211 -25.54 23.72 -14.44
CA GLY A 211 -25.44 25.01 -13.78
C GLY A 211 -26.77 25.65 -13.37
N LEU A 212 -27.89 24.92 -13.46
CA LEU A 212 -29.21 25.42 -13.05
C LEU A 212 -29.33 25.45 -11.51
N ASP A 213 -30.12 26.39 -10.98
CA ASP A 213 -30.22 26.67 -9.53
C ASP A 213 -30.74 25.48 -8.71
N HIS A 214 -31.54 24.60 -9.31
CA HIS A 214 -32.08 23.39 -8.67
C HIS A 214 -31.13 22.19 -8.71
N VAL A 215 -29.92 22.37 -9.26
CA VAL A 215 -28.85 21.37 -9.24
C VAL A 215 -27.89 21.69 -8.10
N SER A 216 -27.88 20.85 -7.07
CA SER A 216 -27.03 21.03 -5.90
C SER A 216 -26.11 19.84 -5.66
N HIS A 217 -24.94 20.11 -5.09
CA HIS A 217 -24.01 19.09 -4.60
C HIS A 217 -24.16 18.84 -3.10
N ARG A 218 -25.15 19.47 -2.45
CA ARG A 218 -25.31 19.53 -0.99
C ARG A 218 -26.78 19.40 -0.62
N LEU A 219 -27.12 18.32 0.09
CA LEU A 219 -28.42 18.17 0.73
C LEU A 219 -28.35 18.80 2.13
N HIS A 220 -29.08 19.90 2.35
CA HIS A 220 -29.12 20.61 3.62
C HIS A 220 -30.17 20.02 4.55
N ASP A 221 -31.45 20.26 4.24
CA ASP A 221 -32.59 19.66 4.94
C ASP A 221 -33.40 18.80 3.97
N PRO A 222 -33.49 17.48 4.18
CA PRO A 222 -34.33 16.61 3.36
C PRO A 222 -35.83 16.99 3.41
N SER A 223 -36.29 17.59 4.51
CA SER A 223 -37.70 17.91 4.72
C SER A 223 -38.23 19.05 3.86
N ASP A 224 -37.33 19.88 3.30
CA ASP A 224 -37.68 20.92 2.33
C ASP A 224 -38.24 20.35 1.01
N HIS A 225 -37.98 19.08 0.71
CA HIS A 225 -38.37 18.42 -0.55
C HIS A 225 -39.61 17.53 -0.44
N ARG A 226 -40.42 17.69 0.61
CA ARG A 226 -41.63 16.89 0.80
C ARG A 226 -42.57 17.01 -0.40
N GLY A 227 -42.93 15.87 -1.00
CA GLY A 227 -43.81 15.79 -2.17
C GLY A 227 -43.16 16.14 -3.52
N GLU A 228 -41.89 16.56 -3.53
CA GLU A 228 -41.16 16.93 -4.74
C GLU A 228 -40.55 15.72 -5.46
N SER A 229 -40.30 15.85 -6.77
CA SER A 229 -39.59 14.85 -7.57
C SER A 229 -38.09 15.13 -7.56
N VAL A 230 -37.31 14.30 -6.89
CA VAL A 230 -35.88 14.56 -6.66
C VAL A 230 -35.02 13.47 -7.29
N VAL A 231 -34.01 13.87 -8.09
CA VAL A 231 -33.03 12.94 -8.67
C VAL A 231 -31.72 13.05 -7.91
N VAL A 232 -31.26 11.94 -7.32
CA VAL A 232 -29.94 11.83 -6.68
C VAL A 232 -29.00 11.09 -7.62
N VAL A 233 -27.91 11.73 -8.02
CA VAL A 233 -26.91 11.18 -8.94
C VAL A 233 -25.68 10.73 -8.15
N GLY A 234 -25.41 9.43 -8.12
CA GLY A 234 -24.25 8.86 -7.43
C GLY A 234 -24.49 7.45 -6.92
N GLY A 235 -23.40 6.71 -6.71
CA GLY A 235 -23.46 5.34 -6.19
C GLY A 235 -22.51 5.11 -5.02
N GLY A 236 -22.31 6.12 -4.18
CA GLY A 236 -21.52 6.05 -2.94
C GLY A 236 -22.39 6.28 -1.71
N ASP A 237 -21.84 6.13 -0.50
CA ASP A 237 -22.59 6.28 0.76
C ASP A 237 -23.36 7.60 0.83
N SER A 238 -22.73 8.73 0.49
CA SER A 238 -23.42 10.04 0.52
C SER A 238 -24.64 10.12 -0.41
N ALA A 239 -24.60 9.43 -1.55
CA ALA A 239 -25.74 9.39 -2.47
C ALA A 239 -26.87 8.52 -1.91
N CYS A 240 -26.53 7.36 -1.34
CA CYS A 240 -27.51 6.46 -0.71
C CYS A 240 -28.13 7.10 0.54
N GLU A 241 -27.33 7.71 1.41
CA GLU A 241 -27.81 8.41 2.62
C GLU A 241 -28.72 9.59 2.25
N ALA A 242 -28.36 10.38 1.23
CA ALA A 242 -29.20 11.47 0.74
C ALA A 242 -30.53 10.95 0.19
N ALA A 243 -30.49 9.91 -0.66
CA ALA A 243 -31.69 9.32 -1.24
C ALA A 243 -32.61 8.70 -0.18
N ILE A 244 -32.03 8.02 0.81
CA ILE A 244 -32.76 7.48 1.98
C ILE A 244 -33.43 8.61 2.76
N SER A 245 -32.69 9.68 3.07
CA SER A 245 -33.19 10.79 3.89
C SER A 245 -34.30 11.57 3.18
N LEU A 246 -34.17 11.79 1.87
CA LEU A 246 -35.20 12.42 1.03
C LEU A 246 -36.47 11.55 0.95
N ALA A 247 -36.31 10.23 0.77
CA ALA A 247 -37.44 9.30 0.74
C ALA A 247 -38.14 9.22 2.11
N ASP A 248 -37.39 9.25 3.21
CA ASP A 248 -37.95 9.30 4.57
C ASP A 248 -38.67 10.62 4.88
N ALA A 249 -38.28 11.69 4.18
CA ALA A 249 -38.93 13.00 4.21
C ALA A 249 -40.14 13.12 3.26
N ASP A 250 -40.56 12.02 2.63
CA ASP A 250 -41.73 11.94 1.75
C ASP A 250 -41.54 12.63 0.39
N ALA A 251 -40.30 12.70 -0.11
CA ALA A 251 -39.98 13.08 -1.49
C ALA A 251 -40.08 11.89 -2.45
N LYS A 252 -40.41 12.14 -3.73
CA LYS A 252 -40.37 11.13 -4.80
C LYS A 252 -38.94 11.02 -5.34
N VAL A 253 -38.17 10.08 -4.82
CA VAL A 253 -36.73 10.01 -5.09
C VAL A 253 -36.40 9.03 -6.22
N THR A 254 -35.61 9.47 -7.20
CA THR A 254 -34.90 8.58 -8.12
C THR A 254 -33.40 8.63 -7.85
N LEU A 255 -32.81 7.51 -7.41
CA LEU A 255 -31.37 7.35 -7.28
C LEU A 255 -30.80 6.76 -8.56
N THR A 256 -29.83 7.43 -9.20
CA THR A 256 -29.21 6.96 -10.44
C THR A 256 -27.70 6.81 -10.33
N HIS A 257 -27.15 5.74 -10.90
CA HIS A 257 -25.71 5.54 -10.99
C HIS A 257 -25.28 4.74 -12.23
N ARG A 258 -24.05 5.00 -12.68
CA ARG A 258 -23.43 4.40 -13.88
C ARG A 258 -23.09 2.90 -13.78
N GLY A 259 -23.12 2.34 -12.57
CA GLY A 259 -22.73 0.95 -12.33
C GLY A 259 -23.94 0.03 -12.44
N ASP A 260 -23.72 -1.26 -12.64
CA ASP A 260 -24.76 -2.27 -12.59
C ASP A 260 -25.29 -2.50 -11.16
N GLN A 261 -24.43 -2.32 -10.15
CA GLN A 261 -24.79 -2.46 -8.73
C GLN A 261 -24.14 -1.37 -7.86
N LEU A 262 -24.73 -1.14 -6.68
CA LEU A 262 -24.18 -0.27 -5.63
C LEU A 262 -23.02 -1.00 -4.92
N VAL A 263 -21.81 -0.92 -5.46
CA VAL A 263 -20.63 -1.64 -4.92
C VAL A 263 -19.85 -0.83 -3.87
N ARG A 264 -19.95 0.50 -3.91
CA ARG A 264 -19.21 1.40 -3.01
C ARG A 264 -19.86 1.61 -1.65
N PRO A 265 -21.19 1.76 -1.53
CA PRO A 265 -21.83 2.04 -0.25
C PRO A 265 -21.66 0.87 0.73
N GLY A 266 -21.76 1.17 2.01
CA GLY A 266 -21.80 0.15 3.05
C GLY A 266 -23.09 -0.67 2.98
N ARG A 267 -23.06 -1.89 3.54
CA ARG A 267 -24.19 -2.84 3.49
C ARG A 267 -25.50 -2.24 4.01
N ALA A 268 -25.47 -1.52 5.13
CA ALA A 268 -26.64 -0.84 5.68
C ALA A 268 -27.24 0.23 4.74
N SER A 269 -26.41 0.93 3.97
CA SER A 269 -26.86 1.93 3.00
C SER A 269 -27.54 1.24 1.81
N ILE A 270 -26.98 0.12 1.35
CA ILE A 270 -27.55 -0.71 0.28
C ILE A 270 -28.90 -1.27 0.72
N GLU A 271 -28.95 -1.94 1.87
CA GLU A 271 -30.19 -2.50 2.46
C GLU A 271 -31.24 -1.40 2.69
N GLY A 272 -30.81 -0.20 3.13
CA GLY A 272 -31.69 0.94 3.32
C GLY A 272 -32.30 1.48 2.01
N VAL A 273 -31.54 1.46 0.92
CA VAL A 273 -32.05 1.79 -0.42
C VAL A 273 -33.00 0.69 -0.91
N GLU A 274 -32.58 -0.58 -0.84
CA GLU A 274 -33.38 -1.74 -1.28
C GLU A 274 -34.75 -1.77 -0.58
N GLN A 275 -34.78 -1.56 0.74
CA GLN A 275 -36.04 -1.51 1.50
C GLN A 275 -36.99 -0.41 1.02
N ARG A 276 -36.46 0.75 0.60
CA ARG A 276 -37.27 1.88 0.08
C ARG A 276 -37.70 1.69 -1.36
N VAL A 277 -36.92 0.94 -2.14
CA VAL A 277 -37.31 0.45 -3.46
C VAL A 277 -38.46 -0.54 -3.35
N GLU A 278 -38.38 -1.51 -2.44
CA GLU A 278 -39.46 -2.47 -2.17
C GLU A 278 -40.75 -1.78 -1.69
N ARG A 279 -40.63 -0.71 -0.89
CA ARG A 279 -41.77 0.10 -0.45
C ARG A 279 -42.32 1.04 -1.53
N GLY A 280 -41.66 1.19 -2.67
CA GLY A 280 -42.06 2.11 -3.75
C GLY A 280 -41.80 3.59 -3.48
N THR A 281 -41.10 3.93 -2.40
CA THR A 281 -40.74 5.31 -2.01
C THR A 281 -39.48 5.85 -2.71
N LEU A 282 -38.68 4.96 -3.30
CA LEU A 282 -37.42 5.28 -3.98
C LEU A 282 -37.29 4.44 -5.24
N GLN A 283 -36.96 5.04 -6.38
CA GLN A 283 -36.66 4.33 -7.62
C GLN A 283 -35.14 4.28 -7.86
N LEU A 284 -34.59 3.09 -8.15
CA LEU A 284 -33.17 2.91 -8.45
C LEU A 284 -32.95 2.68 -9.95
N GLU A 285 -32.25 3.61 -10.60
CA GLU A 285 -31.85 3.53 -12.00
C GLU A 285 -30.35 3.19 -12.10
N ALA A 286 -30.06 1.89 -12.15
CA ALA A 286 -28.71 1.36 -12.33
C ALA A 286 -28.28 1.35 -13.82
N SER A 287 -26.98 1.27 -14.06
CA SER A 287 -26.36 1.35 -15.40
C SER A 287 -26.77 2.59 -16.20
N ALA A 288 -27.11 3.67 -15.50
CA ALA A 288 -27.66 4.88 -16.08
C ALA A 288 -26.68 6.04 -15.93
N LYS A 289 -26.53 6.82 -17.01
CA LYS A 289 -25.67 8.01 -17.05
C LYS A 289 -26.52 9.24 -17.36
N VAL A 290 -26.43 10.27 -16.53
CA VAL A 290 -27.05 11.57 -16.84
C VAL A 290 -26.35 12.18 -18.06
N ILE A 291 -27.12 12.61 -19.05
CA ILE A 291 -26.62 13.27 -20.27
C ILE A 291 -27.06 14.73 -20.39
N GLU A 292 -28.17 15.10 -19.74
CA GLU A 292 -28.72 16.45 -19.74
C GLU A 292 -29.62 16.67 -18.52
N VAL A 293 -29.60 17.88 -17.98
CA VAL A 293 -30.52 18.37 -16.95
C VAL A 293 -31.31 19.53 -17.54
N ASP A 294 -32.61 19.51 -17.38
CA ASP A 294 -33.55 20.56 -17.79
C ASP A 294 -34.24 21.11 -16.53
N THR A 295 -34.99 22.20 -16.68
CA THR A 295 -35.73 22.89 -15.61
C THR A 295 -36.68 22.02 -14.79
N GLN A 296 -37.26 20.97 -15.40
CA GLN A 296 -38.22 20.07 -14.74
C GLN A 296 -37.92 18.58 -14.97
N SER A 297 -36.76 18.24 -15.52
CA SER A 297 -36.46 16.85 -15.85
C SER A 297 -34.97 16.56 -16.01
N VAL A 298 -34.60 15.30 -15.85
CA VAL A 298 -33.26 14.78 -16.10
C VAL A 298 -33.33 13.69 -17.17
N THR A 299 -32.43 13.77 -18.14
CA THR A 299 -32.30 12.77 -19.20
C THR A 299 -31.17 11.81 -18.87
N LEU A 300 -31.49 10.51 -18.85
CA LEU A 300 -30.58 9.40 -18.59
C LEU A 300 -30.34 8.57 -19.85
N GLU A 301 -29.09 8.22 -20.12
CA GLU A 301 -28.68 7.17 -21.04
C GLU A 301 -28.64 5.83 -20.28
N THR A 302 -29.47 4.87 -20.70
CA THR A 302 -29.56 3.52 -20.10
C THR A 302 -29.19 2.45 -21.15
N PRO A 303 -28.93 1.19 -20.76
CA PRO A 303 -28.63 0.12 -21.73
C PRO A 303 -29.79 -0.15 -22.71
N THR A 304 -31.01 0.20 -22.33
CA THR A 304 -32.23 0.06 -23.13
C THR A 304 -32.57 1.30 -23.97
N GLY A 305 -31.76 2.35 -23.91
CA GLY A 305 -31.97 3.62 -24.63
C GLY A 305 -32.02 4.85 -23.72
N VAL A 306 -32.46 5.98 -24.26
CA VAL A 306 -32.56 7.24 -23.52
C VAL A 306 -33.90 7.32 -22.79
N LYS A 307 -33.88 7.73 -21.51
CA LYS A 307 -35.05 7.86 -20.63
C LYS A 307 -35.08 9.25 -20.01
N LYS A 308 -36.23 9.93 -20.03
CA LYS A 308 -36.44 11.25 -19.40
C LYS A 308 -37.26 11.07 -18.11
N ILE A 309 -36.81 11.67 -17.02
CA ILE A 309 -37.39 11.53 -15.68
C ILE A 309 -37.73 12.93 -15.16
N GLU A 310 -38.90 13.08 -14.53
CA GLU A 310 -39.30 14.33 -13.90
C GLU A 310 -38.43 14.62 -12.66
N ALA A 311 -37.93 15.84 -12.55
CA ALA A 311 -37.08 16.26 -11.46
C ALA A 311 -37.20 17.77 -11.22
N THR A 312 -37.71 18.15 -10.06
CA THR A 312 -37.73 19.55 -9.59
C THR A 312 -36.43 19.92 -8.89
N SER A 313 -35.73 18.94 -8.30
CA SER A 313 -34.42 19.11 -7.67
C SER A 313 -33.47 17.98 -8.06
N VAL A 314 -32.19 18.31 -8.28
CA VAL A 314 -31.15 17.35 -8.66
C VAL A 314 -29.97 17.44 -7.70
N TYR A 315 -29.64 16.33 -7.05
CA TYR A 315 -28.51 16.21 -6.13
C TYR A 315 -27.35 15.41 -6.73
N THR A 316 -26.25 16.07 -7.05
CA THR A 316 -25.08 15.47 -7.67
C THR A 316 -24.04 15.01 -6.63
N MET A 317 -24.33 13.86 -6.01
CA MET A 317 -23.53 13.22 -4.96
C MET A 317 -22.41 12.32 -5.53
N ILE A 318 -21.66 12.84 -6.51
CA ILE A 318 -20.61 12.10 -7.24
C ILE A 318 -19.19 12.23 -6.64
N GLY A 319 -19.09 12.91 -5.49
CA GLY A 319 -17.87 13.14 -4.74
C GLY A 319 -17.17 14.45 -5.10
N ARG A 320 -16.03 14.70 -4.46
CA ARG A 320 -15.24 15.92 -4.66
C ARG A 320 -13.86 15.62 -5.26
N GLU A 321 -13.22 16.63 -5.82
CA GLU A 321 -11.84 16.57 -6.28
C GLU A 321 -10.94 17.30 -5.29
N ALA A 322 -9.87 16.62 -4.86
CA ALA A 322 -8.86 17.26 -4.03
C ALA A 322 -8.27 18.47 -4.79
N PRO A 323 -7.96 19.59 -4.10
CA PRO A 323 -7.52 20.85 -4.72
C PRO A 323 -6.05 20.79 -5.20
N LEU A 324 -5.70 19.76 -5.96
CA LEU A 324 -4.33 19.46 -6.42
C LEU A 324 -3.86 20.43 -7.52
N GLY A 325 -4.79 21.08 -8.23
CA GLY A 325 -4.46 22.04 -9.27
C GLY A 325 -3.64 23.24 -8.75
N LEU A 326 -4.05 23.79 -7.59
CA LEU A 326 -3.28 24.82 -6.88
C LEU A 326 -1.87 24.32 -6.58
N LEU A 327 -1.77 23.14 -5.98
CA LEU A 327 -0.51 22.55 -5.52
C LEU A 327 0.46 22.32 -6.69
N ARG A 328 -0.03 21.73 -7.80
CA ARG A 328 0.76 21.52 -9.03
C ARG A 328 1.26 22.82 -9.62
N ARG A 329 0.38 23.83 -9.76
CA ARG A 329 0.77 25.16 -10.26
C ARG A 329 1.78 25.85 -9.35
N SER A 330 1.76 25.51 -8.06
CA SER A 330 2.69 26.05 -7.05
C SER A 330 3.98 25.23 -6.93
N GLY A 331 4.24 24.26 -7.83
CA GLY A 331 5.45 23.43 -7.81
C GLY A 331 5.49 22.38 -6.69
N VAL A 332 4.38 22.18 -5.96
CA VAL A 332 4.28 21.15 -4.92
C VAL A 332 4.16 19.79 -5.58
N LYS A 333 5.06 18.88 -5.20
CA LYS A 333 5.06 17.51 -5.72
C LYS A 333 3.91 16.70 -5.13
N ILE A 334 3.13 16.04 -5.98
CA ILE A 334 2.06 15.14 -5.57
C ILE A 334 2.60 13.70 -5.49
N ARG A 335 2.19 12.96 -4.46
CA ARG A 335 2.56 11.56 -4.27
C ARG A 335 2.07 10.72 -5.45
N GLY A 336 2.94 9.86 -5.97
CA GLY A 336 2.62 8.95 -7.08
C GLY A 336 2.79 9.55 -8.48
N GLU A 337 3.03 10.85 -8.62
CA GLU A 337 3.32 11.45 -9.93
C GLU A 337 4.76 11.19 -10.37
N TRP A 338 4.90 10.72 -11.62
CA TRP A 338 6.19 10.38 -12.21
C TRP A 338 6.79 11.57 -12.94
N THR A 339 8.09 11.76 -12.76
CA THR A 339 8.89 12.77 -13.46
C THR A 339 9.95 12.07 -14.31
N ALA A 340 10.60 12.78 -15.23
CA ALA A 340 11.74 12.24 -15.99
C ALA A 340 12.84 11.69 -15.06
N ARG A 341 13.09 12.35 -13.91
CA ARG A 341 14.03 11.86 -12.88
C ARG A 341 13.58 10.53 -12.28
N SER A 342 12.27 10.33 -12.07
CA SER A 342 11.72 9.06 -11.60
C SER A 342 12.04 7.93 -12.58
N TRP A 343 11.84 8.15 -13.88
CA TRP A 343 12.15 7.18 -14.92
C TRP A 343 13.65 6.88 -15.03
N ILE A 344 14.51 7.90 -14.99
CA ILE A 344 15.97 7.71 -15.01
C ILE A 344 16.42 6.90 -13.78
N SER A 345 15.93 7.24 -12.59
CA SER A 345 16.28 6.49 -11.37
C SER A 345 15.80 5.04 -11.41
N LEU A 346 14.65 4.77 -12.03
CA LEU A 346 14.17 3.41 -12.25
C LEU A 346 15.13 2.65 -13.18
N LEU A 347 15.50 3.25 -14.32
CA LEU A 347 16.42 2.64 -15.28
C LEU A 347 17.77 2.32 -14.63
N LEU A 348 18.35 3.26 -13.88
CA LEU A 348 19.61 3.04 -13.16
C LEU A 348 19.50 1.91 -12.14
N MET A 349 18.36 1.81 -11.44
CA MET A 349 18.11 0.72 -10.50
C MET A 349 18.01 -0.64 -11.21
N MET A 350 17.34 -0.69 -12.37
CA MET A 350 17.28 -1.90 -13.21
C MET A 350 18.66 -2.34 -13.69
N VAL A 351 19.50 -1.40 -14.13
CA VAL A 351 20.88 -1.69 -14.56
C VAL A 351 21.72 -2.20 -13.40
N LEU A 352 21.65 -1.56 -12.24
CA LEU A 352 22.39 -1.98 -11.05
C LEU A 352 22.03 -3.40 -10.61
N PHE A 353 20.73 -3.72 -10.47
CA PHE A 353 20.34 -5.06 -10.04
C PHE A 353 20.55 -6.11 -11.11
N SER A 354 20.43 -5.76 -12.40
CA SER A 354 20.88 -6.62 -13.48
C SER A 354 22.35 -6.99 -13.28
N TRP A 355 23.22 -6.00 -13.09
CA TRP A 355 24.63 -6.26 -12.84
C TRP A 355 24.87 -7.14 -11.61
N ILE A 356 24.24 -6.86 -10.46
CA ILE A 356 24.42 -7.65 -9.22
C ILE A 356 23.99 -9.11 -9.40
N TYR A 357 22.84 -9.35 -10.03
CA TYR A 357 22.31 -10.71 -10.20
C TYR A 357 23.10 -11.51 -11.25
N HIS A 358 23.56 -10.85 -12.30
CA HIS A 358 24.47 -11.47 -13.27
C HIS A 358 25.87 -11.70 -12.70
N TRP A 359 26.37 -10.84 -11.81
CA TRP A 359 27.63 -11.06 -11.09
C TRP A 359 27.56 -12.25 -10.14
N LYS A 360 26.42 -12.42 -9.45
CA LYS A 360 26.22 -13.53 -8.51
C LYS A 360 26.19 -14.90 -9.19
N ARG A 361 25.75 -14.97 -10.45
CA ARG A 361 25.34 -16.22 -11.11
C ARG A 361 26.11 -16.45 -12.41
N GLN A 362 26.92 -17.51 -12.43
CA GLN A 362 27.59 -18.01 -13.63
C GLN A 362 26.62 -18.80 -14.52
N GLY A 363 26.95 -18.95 -15.80
CA GLY A 363 26.23 -19.73 -16.79
C GLY A 363 25.01 -19.01 -17.39
N VAL A 364 24.88 -17.70 -17.19
CA VAL A 364 23.70 -16.92 -17.60
C VAL A 364 24.09 -15.83 -18.58
N TRP A 365 23.29 -15.63 -19.63
CA TRP A 365 23.52 -14.56 -20.60
C TRP A 365 22.88 -13.23 -20.18
N PRO A 366 23.62 -12.09 -20.18
CA PRO A 366 25.05 -11.96 -20.52
C PRO A 366 26.02 -12.51 -19.45
N PRO A 367 27.19 -13.08 -19.86
CA PRO A 367 28.17 -13.74 -18.98
C PRO A 367 29.04 -12.74 -18.20
N LEU A 368 28.39 -11.90 -17.39
CA LEU A 368 29.08 -10.86 -16.62
C LEU A 368 29.88 -11.43 -15.44
N ALA A 369 29.42 -12.52 -14.82
CA ALA A 369 30.16 -13.18 -13.73
C ALA A 369 31.50 -13.70 -14.21
N GLU A 370 31.51 -14.41 -15.34
CA GLU A 370 32.71 -14.97 -15.97
C GLU A 370 33.67 -13.86 -16.37
N TRP A 371 33.17 -12.86 -17.11
CA TRP A 371 33.97 -11.69 -17.48
C TRP A 371 34.57 -10.99 -16.25
N TRP A 372 33.80 -10.83 -15.18
CA TRP A 372 34.28 -10.18 -13.95
C TRP A 372 35.36 -11.00 -13.25
N ILE A 373 35.19 -12.33 -13.17
CA ILE A 373 36.17 -13.23 -12.56
C ILE A 373 37.45 -13.29 -13.41
N ASP A 374 37.33 -13.33 -14.73
CA ASP A 374 38.48 -13.33 -15.66
C ASP A 374 39.35 -12.07 -15.52
N GLN A 375 38.76 -10.94 -15.11
CA GLN A 375 39.48 -9.71 -14.81
C GLN A 375 40.09 -9.69 -13.38
N GLY A 376 40.02 -10.78 -12.63
CA GLY A 376 40.43 -10.84 -11.22
C GLY A 376 39.49 -10.06 -10.30
N GLY A 377 38.24 -9.87 -10.72
CA GLY A 377 37.24 -9.14 -9.96
C GLY A 377 36.81 -9.87 -8.68
N PHE A 378 36.38 -9.10 -7.69
CA PHE A 378 35.90 -9.62 -6.41
C PHE A 378 34.78 -10.68 -6.55
N PRO A 379 34.80 -11.80 -5.80
CA PRO A 379 35.70 -12.14 -4.69
C PRO A 379 36.87 -13.06 -5.09
N HIS A 380 37.33 -13.02 -6.34
CA HIS A 380 38.43 -13.88 -6.80
C HIS A 380 39.73 -13.65 -6.00
N GLY A 381 40.40 -14.74 -5.59
CA GLY A 381 41.66 -14.71 -4.82
C GLY A 381 41.53 -14.34 -3.34
N LEU A 382 40.30 -14.11 -2.85
CA LEU A 382 40.07 -13.71 -1.47
C LEU A 382 40.36 -14.85 -0.48
N ASP A 383 39.98 -16.08 -0.83
CA ASP A 383 40.32 -17.29 -0.09
C ASP A 383 41.83 -17.45 0.10
N GLN A 384 42.62 -17.23 -0.95
CA GLN A 384 44.08 -17.29 -0.87
C GLN A 384 44.65 -16.20 0.04
N TRP A 385 44.11 -14.99 -0.05
CA TRP A 385 44.49 -13.89 0.84
C TRP A 385 44.17 -14.20 2.31
N TRP A 386 42.97 -14.70 2.62
CA TRP A 386 42.60 -15.08 3.99
C TRP A 386 43.44 -16.26 4.50
N ALA A 387 43.68 -17.28 3.68
CA ALA A 387 44.54 -18.40 4.04
C ALA A 387 45.99 -17.95 4.33
N SER A 388 46.48 -16.90 3.66
CA SER A 388 47.82 -16.35 3.89
C SER A 388 48.03 -15.73 5.28
N LEU A 389 46.94 -15.41 6.00
CA LEU A 389 47.01 -14.91 7.38
C LEU A 389 47.46 -15.99 8.39
N GLY A 390 47.47 -17.26 8.00
CA GLY A 390 47.96 -18.37 8.82
C GLY A 390 47.10 -18.69 10.05
N GLY A 391 47.58 -19.64 10.86
CA GLY A 391 46.90 -20.06 12.10
C GLY A 391 45.50 -20.64 11.84
N ALA A 392 44.50 -20.16 12.58
CA ALA A 392 43.11 -20.60 12.43
C ALA A 392 42.52 -20.34 11.04
N PHE A 393 43.07 -19.42 10.24
CA PHE A 393 42.58 -19.19 8.88
C PHE A 393 43.10 -20.22 7.85
N ALA A 394 44.21 -20.89 8.16
CA ALA A 394 44.76 -21.94 7.29
C ALA A 394 44.22 -23.34 7.65
N ASP A 395 43.75 -23.55 8.88
CA ASP A 395 43.25 -24.83 9.38
C ASP A 395 41.74 -24.97 9.19
N ARG A 396 41.33 -25.83 8.24
CA ARG A 396 39.91 -26.11 7.91
C ARG A 396 39.14 -26.79 9.04
N SER A 397 39.79 -27.40 10.02
CA SER A 397 39.09 -27.96 11.19
C SER A 397 38.55 -26.87 12.12
N THR A 398 39.07 -25.65 12.00
CA THR A 398 38.60 -24.51 12.76
C THR A 398 37.46 -23.78 12.03
N LEU A 399 36.59 -23.15 12.82
CA LEU A 399 35.43 -22.41 12.33
C LEU A 399 35.82 -21.21 11.43
N LEU A 400 37.04 -20.67 11.59
CA LEU A 400 37.60 -19.60 10.76
C LEU A 400 38.18 -20.13 9.44
N GLY A 401 38.85 -21.28 9.45
CA GLY A 401 39.40 -21.89 8.24
C GLY A 401 38.31 -22.37 7.27
N THR A 402 37.21 -22.93 7.79
CA THR A 402 36.04 -23.24 6.95
C THR A 402 35.47 -21.99 6.27
N LEU A 403 35.41 -20.85 6.98
CA LEU A 403 34.87 -19.60 6.43
C LEU A 403 35.65 -19.13 5.19
N VAL A 404 36.96 -19.42 5.11
CA VAL A 404 37.82 -19.08 3.97
C VAL A 404 37.30 -19.67 2.65
N THR A 405 36.74 -20.88 2.68
CA THR A 405 36.15 -21.50 1.47
C THR A 405 34.85 -20.81 1.05
N SER A 406 34.09 -20.31 2.02
CA SER A 406 32.79 -19.70 1.77
C SER A 406 32.93 -18.25 1.27
N VAL A 407 33.93 -17.50 1.73
CA VAL A 407 34.18 -16.11 1.25
C VAL A 407 34.63 -16.04 -0.22
N ALA A 408 35.12 -17.12 -0.82
CA ALA A 408 35.39 -17.20 -2.25
C ALA A 408 34.10 -17.26 -3.10
N GLN A 409 32.95 -17.57 -2.50
CA GLN A 409 31.70 -17.66 -3.25
C GLN A 409 31.01 -16.30 -3.37
N PRO A 410 30.62 -15.84 -4.57
CA PRO A 410 29.78 -14.65 -4.74
C PRO A 410 28.45 -14.75 -3.94
N GLY A 411 27.90 -15.96 -3.82
CA GLY A 411 26.69 -16.23 -3.05
C GLY A 411 26.80 -15.91 -1.56
N PHE A 412 27.97 -16.11 -0.95
CA PHE A 412 28.23 -15.74 0.44
C PHE A 412 28.07 -14.23 0.65
N TRP A 413 28.74 -13.43 -0.19
CA TRP A 413 28.71 -11.97 -0.11
C TRP A 413 27.33 -11.39 -0.40
N TYR A 414 26.63 -11.94 -1.39
CA TYR A 414 25.24 -11.58 -1.64
C TYR A 414 24.37 -11.82 -0.40
N SER A 415 24.50 -13.00 0.22
CA SER A 415 23.69 -13.38 1.39
C SER A 415 24.07 -12.59 2.64
N LEU A 416 25.36 -12.26 2.81
CA LEU A 416 25.85 -11.40 3.88
C LEU A 416 25.27 -9.99 3.74
N VAL A 417 25.40 -9.36 2.55
CA VAL A 417 24.83 -8.03 2.29
C VAL A 417 23.32 -8.03 2.49
N TYR A 418 22.63 -9.05 1.98
CA TYR A 418 21.18 -9.19 2.17
C TYR A 418 20.82 -9.26 3.66
N THR A 419 21.55 -10.06 4.44
CA THR A 419 21.33 -10.21 5.89
C THR A 419 21.61 -8.91 6.64
N LEU A 420 22.69 -8.19 6.29
CA LEU A 420 23.02 -6.89 6.87
C LEU A 420 21.96 -5.83 6.54
N VAL A 421 21.43 -5.82 5.31
CA VAL A 421 20.34 -4.92 4.93
C VAL A 421 19.09 -5.21 5.76
N VAL A 422 18.68 -6.48 5.87
CA VAL A 422 17.52 -6.88 6.70
C VAL A 422 17.74 -6.49 8.17
N LEU A 423 18.95 -6.66 8.71
CA LEU A 423 19.29 -6.27 10.08
C LEU A 423 19.20 -4.75 10.29
N VAL A 424 19.94 -3.97 9.49
CA VAL A 424 20.04 -2.50 9.64
C VAL A 424 18.69 -1.84 9.42
N PHE A 425 17.99 -2.19 8.34
CA PHE A 425 16.67 -1.63 8.07
C PHE A 425 15.59 -2.20 8.99
N GLY A 426 15.76 -3.43 9.51
CA GLY A 426 14.90 -3.98 10.55
C GLY A 426 15.00 -3.21 11.85
N ILE A 427 16.22 -2.87 12.30
CA ILE A 427 16.43 -2.02 13.47
C ILE A 427 15.79 -0.63 13.24
N ARG A 428 16.00 -0.02 12.06
CA ARG A 428 15.34 1.26 11.72
C ARG A 428 13.82 1.16 11.74
N ARG A 429 13.25 0.06 11.24
CA ARG A 429 11.80 -0.19 11.25
C ARG A 429 11.27 -0.25 12.69
N ILE A 430 11.95 -0.96 13.59
CA ILE A 430 11.56 -1.07 15.01
C ILE A 430 11.54 0.31 15.69
N HIS A 431 12.52 1.17 15.40
CA HIS A 431 12.55 2.53 15.95
C HIS A 431 11.43 3.41 15.39
N ARG A 432 11.11 3.25 14.10
CA ARG A 432 10.06 4.03 13.43
C ARG A 432 8.64 3.62 13.89
N ARG A 433 8.43 2.32 14.14
CA ARG A 433 7.13 1.71 14.44
C ARG A 433 7.25 0.90 15.74
N PRO A 434 7.21 1.54 16.92
CA PRO A 434 7.55 0.91 18.19
C PRO A 434 6.44 0.02 18.78
N THR A 435 5.67 -0.69 17.95
CA THR A 435 4.64 -1.64 18.42
C THR A 435 5.24 -3.00 18.75
N GLN A 436 4.59 -3.75 19.66
CA GLN A 436 5.02 -5.11 19.99
C GLN A 436 4.95 -6.03 18.76
N TYR A 437 3.91 -5.86 17.93
CA TYR A 437 3.76 -6.59 16.68
C TYR A 437 4.99 -6.45 15.76
N VAL A 438 5.40 -5.20 15.48
CA VAL A 438 6.52 -4.92 14.57
C VAL A 438 7.83 -5.42 15.14
N ARG A 439 8.06 -5.31 16.46
CA ARG A 439 9.26 -5.83 17.13
C ARG A 439 9.41 -7.34 16.93
N TRP A 440 8.40 -8.13 17.30
CA TRP A 440 8.46 -9.59 17.19
C TRP A 440 8.53 -10.07 15.74
N GLN A 441 7.78 -9.41 14.84
CA GLN A 441 7.84 -9.74 13.42
C GLN A 441 9.23 -9.50 12.86
N THR A 442 9.83 -8.35 13.15
CA THR A 442 11.11 -7.96 12.59
C THR A 442 12.25 -8.83 13.13
N TRP A 443 12.26 -9.14 14.43
CA TRP A 443 13.26 -10.05 14.99
C TRP A 443 13.15 -11.46 14.46
N THR A 444 11.93 -11.97 14.25
CA THR A 444 11.72 -13.28 13.62
C THR A 444 12.28 -13.31 12.19
N LEU A 445 12.00 -12.27 11.40
CA LEU A 445 12.51 -12.13 10.03
C LEU A 445 14.04 -12.01 9.98
N ILE A 446 14.64 -11.23 10.87
CA ILE A 446 16.10 -11.11 11.01
C ILE A 446 16.71 -12.48 11.35
N SER A 447 16.11 -13.19 12.30
CA SER A 447 16.62 -14.49 12.78
C SER A 447 16.55 -15.55 11.70
N ILE A 448 15.45 -15.61 10.93
CA ILE A 448 15.31 -16.54 9.81
C ILE A 448 16.26 -16.19 8.67
N GLN A 449 16.48 -14.90 8.39
CA GLN A 449 17.45 -14.50 7.38
C GLN A 449 18.90 -14.82 7.80
N ALA A 450 19.26 -14.55 9.05
CA ALA A 450 20.62 -14.75 9.53
C ALA A 450 20.96 -16.22 9.76
N ILE A 451 20.07 -17.00 10.38
CA ILE A 451 20.42 -18.35 10.84
C ILE A 451 20.24 -19.37 9.69
N PRO A 452 19.02 -19.79 9.30
CA PRO A 452 18.86 -20.84 8.30
C PRO A 452 19.19 -20.39 6.86
N LEU A 453 19.17 -19.08 6.56
CA LEU A 453 19.39 -18.56 5.20
C LEU A 453 20.77 -17.90 4.99
N PHE A 454 21.63 -17.88 6.01
CA PHE A 454 23.01 -17.41 5.84
C PHE A 454 24.00 -18.27 6.62
N LEU A 455 23.94 -18.27 7.96
CA LEU A 455 24.89 -19.01 8.80
C LEU A 455 24.85 -20.51 8.53
N LEU A 456 23.66 -21.10 8.36
CA LEU A 456 23.51 -22.54 8.15
C LEU A 456 24.21 -23.03 6.88
N PRO A 457 23.88 -22.55 5.67
CA PRO A 457 24.47 -23.05 4.43
C PRO A 457 25.92 -22.63 4.20
N TYR A 458 26.32 -21.45 4.68
CA TYR A 458 27.65 -20.90 4.39
C TYR A 458 28.66 -20.99 5.53
N TRP A 459 28.25 -21.44 6.71
CA TRP A 459 29.18 -21.51 7.84
C TRP A 459 29.04 -22.81 8.62
N ILE A 460 27.84 -23.12 9.11
CA ILE A 460 27.60 -24.27 9.99
C ILE A 460 27.74 -25.60 9.23
N LEU A 461 27.05 -25.76 8.09
CA LEU A 461 27.11 -27.01 7.32
C LEU A 461 28.51 -27.29 6.73
N PRO A 462 29.21 -26.32 6.11
CA PRO A 462 30.59 -26.53 5.69
C PRO A 462 31.51 -26.93 6.85
N TRP A 463 31.38 -26.29 8.02
CA TRP A 463 32.23 -26.58 9.17
C TRP A 463 31.98 -27.98 9.74
N LEU A 464 30.72 -28.42 9.79
CA LEU A 464 30.39 -29.81 10.15
C LEU A 464 30.96 -30.82 9.14
N GLY A 465 30.98 -30.45 7.86
CA GLY A 465 31.62 -31.25 6.81
C GLY A 465 33.13 -31.37 7.03
N ASP A 466 33.83 -30.26 7.28
CA ASP A 466 35.28 -30.25 7.52
C ASP A 466 35.68 -31.00 8.81
N LEU A 467 34.77 -31.10 9.79
CA LEU A 467 34.95 -31.91 11.00
C LEU A 467 34.70 -33.42 10.78
N GLY A 468 34.32 -33.83 9.58
CA GLY A 468 34.01 -35.22 9.25
C GLY A 468 32.67 -35.73 9.81
N CYS A 469 31.77 -34.84 10.25
CA CYS A 469 30.45 -35.23 10.76
C CYS A 469 29.55 -35.87 9.68
N PHE A 470 29.92 -35.76 8.40
CA PHE A 470 29.20 -36.32 7.26
C PHE A 470 29.94 -37.48 6.57
N ASP A 471 31.03 -37.97 7.17
CA ASP A 471 31.87 -39.02 6.58
C ASP A 471 31.35 -40.42 6.88
N ASP A 472 30.69 -40.61 8.04
CA ASP A 472 30.19 -41.90 8.51
C ASP A 472 28.84 -41.83 9.25
N GLY A 473 28.23 -43.01 9.45
CA GLY A 473 27.04 -43.19 10.27
C GLY A 473 25.80 -42.46 9.76
N TRP A 474 24.98 -41.99 10.71
CA TRP A 474 23.72 -41.29 10.40
C TRP A 474 23.94 -39.94 9.73
N GLY A 475 25.07 -39.27 10.04
CA GLY A 475 25.42 -37.96 9.48
C GLY A 475 25.66 -38.04 7.98
N ARG A 476 26.37 -39.08 7.52
CA ARG A 476 26.53 -39.38 6.09
C ARG A 476 25.20 -39.64 5.40
N THR A 477 24.33 -40.49 5.98
CA THR A 477 23.02 -40.79 5.38
C THR A 477 22.17 -39.53 5.19
N LEU A 478 22.17 -38.64 6.19
CA LEU A 478 21.46 -37.37 6.12
C LEU A 478 22.06 -36.44 5.06
N ALA A 479 23.39 -36.31 5.04
CA ALA A 479 24.10 -35.45 4.11
C ALA A 479 23.97 -35.95 2.66
N ASP A 480 24.06 -37.25 2.40
CA ASP A 480 23.89 -37.82 1.06
C ASP A 480 22.45 -37.64 0.55
N ALA A 481 21.46 -37.67 1.46
CA ALA A 481 20.06 -37.45 1.10
C ALA A 481 19.73 -35.97 0.79
N LEU A 482 20.37 -35.02 1.47
CA LEU A 482 20.03 -33.58 1.39
C LEU A 482 21.04 -32.74 0.61
N PHE A 483 22.33 -33.10 0.64
CA PHE A 483 23.47 -32.33 0.15
C PHE A 483 24.39 -33.22 -0.70
N PRO A 484 24.07 -33.41 -1.99
CA PRO A 484 24.83 -34.27 -2.88
C PRO A 484 26.24 -33.72 -3.06
N ILE A 485 27.18 -34.64 -3.31
CA ILE A 485 28.59 -34.33 -3.56
C ILE A 485 28.72 -33.86 -5.02
N THR A 486 29.47 -32.77 -5.25
CA THR A 486 29.68 -32.23 -6.59
C THR A 486 31.11 -31.73 -6.73
N GLU A 487 31.85 -32.27 -7.71
CA GLU A 487 33.28 -31.99 -7.90
C GLU A 487 33.58 -30.52 -8.19
N ASN A 488 32.63 -29.80 -8.79
CA ASN A 488 32.79 -28.40 -9.22
C ASN A 488 32.20 -27.37 -8.22
N TYR A 489 31.85 -27.77 -6.99
CA TYR A 489 31.29 -26.87 -5.99
C TYR A 489 32.14 -26.88 -4.69
N PRO A 490 32.96 -25.85 -4.42
CA PRO A 490 33.75 -25.76 -3.19
C PRO A 490 32.81 -25.36 -2.04
N PRO A 491 32.37 -26.24 -1.11
CA PRO A 491 33.19 -27.04 -0.18
C PRO A 491 33.06 -28.56 -0.34
N GLY A 492 32.61 -29.03 -1.50
CA GLY A 492 32.45 -30.45 -1.86
C GLY A 492 31.01 -30.96 -1.86
N ARG A 493 30.11 -30.33 -1.09
CA ARG A 493 28.66 -30.66 -1.05
C ARG A 493 27.81 -29.41 -1.26
N GLU A 494 26.65 -29.58 -1.89
CA GLU A 494 25.70 -28.50 -2.21
C GLU A 494 24.89 -27.99 -1.00
N TYR A 495 25.57 -27.44 0.02
CA TYR A 495 24.94 -26.98 1.26
C TYR A 495 23.92 -25.84 1.07
N TRP A 496 24.01 -25.08 -0.02
CA TRP A 496 23.02 -24.06 -0.38
C TRP A 496 21.60 -24.62 -0.54
N ARG A 497 21.43 -25.92 -0.79
CA ARG A 497 20.11 -26.58 -0.82
C ARG A 497 19.36 -26.44 0.50
N ALA A 498 20.05 -26.18 1.61
CA ALA A 498 19.45 -25.91 2.92
C ALA A 498 18.49 -24.70 2.91
N PHE A 499 18.58 -23.79 1.92
CA PHE A 499 17.59 -22.74 1.74
C PHE A 499 16.16 -23.30 1.60
N GLY A 500 16.00 -24.49 1.03
CA GLY A 500 14.71 -25.19 0.89
C GLY A 500 14.08 -25.61 2.23
N LEU A 501 14.80 -25.55 3.36
CA LEU A 501 14.20 -25.76 4.68
C LEU A 501 13.25 -24.62 5.05
N ILE A 502 13.48 -23.43 4.51
CA ILE A 502 12.66 -22.23 4.75
C ILE A 502 11.87 -21.86 3.49
N LEU A 503 12.51 -21.89 2.32
CA LEU A 503 11.91 -21.51 1.06
C LEU A 503 11.14 -22.69 0.47
N ALA A 504 9.84 -22.76 0.73
CA ALA A 504 8.99 -23.83 0.25
C ALA A 504 8.80 -23.80 -1.28
N TRP A 505 8.54 -24.96 -1.88
CA TRP A 505 8.12 -25.05 -3.28
C TRP A 505 6.75 -24.35 -3.48
N PRO A 506 6.47 -23.63 -4.58
CA PRO A 506 7.28 -23.46 -5.78
C PRO A 506 8.22 -22.25 -5.75
N LEU A 507 8.50 -21.63 -4.59
CA LEU A 507 9.45 -20.52 -4.52
C LEU A 507 10.88 -20.99 -4.71
N PHE A 508 11.29 -22.06 -4.00
CA PHE A 508 12.59 -22.68 -4.20
C PHE A 508 12.51 -23.84 -5.17
N PHE A 509 12.80 -23.54 -6.43
CA PHE A 509 12.65 -24.44 -7.56
C PHE A 509 13.71 -25.57 -7.56
N TRP A 510 14.96 -25.24 -7.23
CA TRP A 510 16.16 -26.06 -7.49
C TRP A 510 16.26 -27.37 -6.68
N ASN A 511 15.49 -27.53 -5.60
CA ASN A 511 15.45 -28.79 -4.84
C ASN A 511 14.45 -29.81 -5.39
N VAL A 512 13.51 -29.37 -6.25
CA VAL A 512 12.51 -30.24 -6.87
C VAL A 512 12.88 -30.56 -8.31
N PHE A 513 13.55 -29.65 -9.02
CA PHE A 513 13.89 -29.83 -10.42
C PHE A 513 15.37 -30.14 -10.60
N THR A 514 15.71 -31.39 -10.33
CA THR A 514 17.07 -31.94 -10.41
C THR A 514 17.16 -33.02 -11.49
N ASP A 515 18.35 -33.36 -11.95
CA ASP A 515 18.55 -34.41 -12.97
C ASP A 515 18.06 -35.78 -12.49
N GLN A 516 18.33 -36.12 -11.23
CA GLN A 516 17.80 -37.29 -10.56
C GLN A 516 16.88 -36.89 -9.39
N PRO A 517 15.80 -37.63 -9.11
CA PRO A 517 14.85 -37.26 -8.07
C PRO A 517 15.50 -37.34 -6.68
N MET A 518 15.60 -36.19 -6.01
CA MET A 518 16.06 -36.12 -4.63
C MET A 518 14.89 -36.40 -3.67
N MET A 519 14.68 -37.67 -3.33
CA MET A 519 13.50 -38.11 -2.57
C MET A 519 13.29 -37.36 -1.25
N ALA A 520 14.35 -37.08 -0.48
CA ALA A 520 14.24 -36.32 0.76
C ALA A 520 13.67 -34.92 0.53
N TRP A 521 14.17 -34.20 -0.49
CA TRP A 521 13.68 -32.87 -0.83
C TRP A 521 12.28 -32.86 -1.43
N LEU A 522 11.91 -33.88 -2.22
CA LEU A 522 10.55 -34.04 -2.71
C LEU A 522 9.57 -34.22 -1.55
N VAL A 523 9.88 -35.08 -0.58
CA VAL A 523 9.05 -35.31 0.61
C VAL A 523 8.96 -34.04 1.46
N ILE A 524 10.09 -33.38 1.73
CA ILE A 524 10.11 -32.12 2.49
C ILE A 524 9.25 -31.06 1.79
N SER A 525 9.41 -30.89 0.48
CA SER A 525 8.66 -29.90 -0.30
C SER A 525 7.16 -30.18 -0.27
N VAL A 526 6.74 -31.45 -0.41
CA VAL A 526 5.33 -31.84 -0.34
C VAL A 526 4.74 -31.55 1.04
N ILE A 527 5.43 -31.95 2.10
CA ILE A 527 4.98 -31.73 3.48
C ILE A 527 4.91 -30.23 3.78
N GLN A 528 5.94 -29.46 3.44
CA GLN A 528 5.94 -28.02 3.65
C GLN A 528 4.80 -27.33 2.89
N THR A 529 4.67 -27.60 1.59
CA THR A 529 3.75 -26.84 0.74
C THR A 529 2.30 -27.27 0.86
N PHE A 530 2.02 -28.56 1.02
CA PHE A 530 0.66 -29.09 1.00
C PHE A 530 0.12 -29.49 2.39
N VAL A 531 0.97 -29.55 3.42
CA VAL A 531 0.55 -29.89 4.79
C VAL A 531 0.79 -28.72 5.75
N LEU A 532 2.04 -28.32 5.95
CA LEU A 532 2.39 -27.32 6.97
C LEU A 532 1.86 -25.93 6.61
N LEU A 533 2.07 -25.47 5.36
CA LEU A 533 1.61 -24.14 4.93
C LEU A 533 0.08 -24.01 4.98
N PRO A 534 -0.74 -24.91 4.42
CA PRO A 534 -2.19 -24.78 4.50
C PRO A 534 -2.71 -24.80 5.94
N LEU A 535 -2.16 -25.64 6.81
CA LEU A 535 -2.53 -25.68 8.23
C LEU A 535 -2.18 -24.38 8.95
N ALA A 536 -0.97 -23.86 8.72
CA ALA A 536 -0.52 -22.60 9.31
C ALA A 536 -1.34 -21.41 8.80
N ILE A 537 -1.62 -21.34 7.49
CA ILE A 537 -2.44 -20.29 6.87
C ILE A 537 -3.88 -20.36 7.36
N ARG A 538 -4.43 -21.56 7.53
CA ARG A 538 -5.78 -21.74 8.07
C ARG A 538 -5.94 -21.09 9.45
N ARG A 539 -4.90 -21.20 10.28
CA ARG A 539 -4.89 -20.72 11.66
C ARG A 539 -4.45 -19.26 11.82
N TRP A 540 -3.43 -18.82 11.11
CA TRP A 540 -2.77 -17.51 11.31
C TRP A 540 -2.82 -16.59 10.09
N GLY A 541 -3.46 -17.02 9.01
CA GLY A 541 -3.51 -16.32 7.73
C GLY A 541 -2.22 -16.44 6.93
N LYS A 542 -2.26 -15.97 5.67
CA LYS A 542 -1.12 -15.97 4.73
C LYS A 542 0.14 -15.27 5.29
N GLY A 543 -0.06 -14.31 6.19
CA GLY A 543 1.02 -13.58 6.83
C GLY A 543 2.02 -14.44 7.61
N VAL A 544 1.61 -15.61 8.12
CA VAL A 544 2.51 -16.52 8.87
C VAL A 544 3.78 -16.86 8.10
N TYR A 545 3.70 -16.92 6.76
CA TYR A 545 4.86 -17.16 5.93
C TYR A 545 5.35 -15.88 5.24
N CYS A 546 4.51 -15.22 4.42
CA CYS A 546 4.93 -14.05 3.63
C CYS A 546 5.30 -12.81 4.47
N GLY A 547 4.86 -12.76 5.72
CA GLY A 547 5.10 -11.66 6.65
C GLY A 547 6.05 -12.00 7.80
N TRP A 548 6.28 -13.28 8.12
CA TRP A 548 7.07 -13.69 9.30
C TRP A 548 8.22 -14.65 8.99
N ILE A 549 8.19 -15.40 7.88
CA ILE A 549 9.21 -16.44 7.57
C ILE A 549 9.98 -16.15 6.29
N CYS A 550 9.28 -15.76 5.22
CA CYS A 550 9.88 -15.61 3.89
C CYS A 550 10.95 -14.50 3.86
N SER A 551 12.12 -14.80 3.30
CA SER A 551 13.21 -13.81 3.12
C SER A 551 12.82 -12.64 2.23
N CYS A 552 12.13 -12.89 1.10
CA CYS A 552 11.57 -11.81 0.29
C CYS A 552 10.64 -10.90 1.10
N GLY A 553 9.89 -11.51 2.04
CA GLY A 553 9.07 -10.77 3.01
C GLY A 553 9.91 -9.96 3.99
N ALA A 554 11.05 -10.48 4.44
CA ALA A 554 11.99 -9.78 5.32
C ALA A 554 12.51 -8.49 4.68
N LEU A 555 13.01 -8.56 3.44
CA LEU A 555 13.47 -7.37 2.72
C LEU A 555 12.33 -6.38 2.45
N ALA A 556 11.15 -6.88 2.09
CA ALA A 556 9.96 -6.06 1.84
C ALA A 556 9.46 -5.31 3.08
N GLU A 557 9.43 -5.96 4.25
CA GLU A 557 8.98 -5.35 5.50
C GLU A 557 10.02 -4.44 6.13
N THR A 558 11.31 -4.65 5.85
CA THR A 558 12.41 -3.84 6.39
C THR A 558 12.77 -2.70 5.43
N LEU A 559 13.59 -2.96 4.42
CA LEU A 559 14.01 -1.97 3.42
C LEU A 559 12.81 -1.33 2.70
N GLY A 560 11.78 -2.13 2.40
CA GLY A 560 10.58 -1.66 1.71
C GLY A 560 9.62 -0.81 2.56
N ASP A 561 9.78 -0.75 3.89
CA ASP A 561 8.83 -0.10 4.83
C ASP A 561 8.56 1.38 4.52
N THR A 562 9.55 2.11 4.00
CA THR A 562 9.37 3.52 3.65
C THR A 562 8.60 3.72 2.36
N GLN A 563 8.46 2.67 1.56
CA GLN A 563 7.87 2.70 0.22
C GLN A 563 6.43 2.18 0.20
N ARG A 564 5.79 1.89 1.36
CA ARG A 564 4.45 1.26 1.43
C ARG A 564 3.42 1.93 0.51
N ARG A 565 3.41 3.27 0.55
CA ARG A 565 2.44 4.16 -0.12
C ARG A 565 2.61 4.26 -1.64
N LYS A 566 3.60 3.58 -2.22
CA LYS A 566 3.86 3.58 -3.67
C LYS A 566 3.24 2.39 -4.41
N MET A 567 2.64 1.44 -3.69
CA MET A 567 2.00 0.28 -4.32
C MET A 567 0.84 0.78 -5.18
N PRO A 568 0.74 0.40 -6.47
CA PRO A 568 -0.39 0.82 -7.29
C PRO A 568 -1.68 0.11 -6.85
N HIS A 569 -2.79 0.86 -6.81
CA HIS A 569 -4.12 0.40 -6.43
C HIS A 569 -5.10 0.47 -7.61
N GLY A 570 -6.26 -0.18 -7.46
CA GLY A 570 -7.36 -0.10 -8.40
C GLY A 570 -7.63 -1.37 -9.20
N PRO A 571 -8.72 -1.41 -9.99
CA PRO A 571 -9.22 -2.65 -10.60
C PRO A 571 -8.25 -3.26 -11.62
N TRP A 572 -7.51 -2.43 -12.35
CA TRP A 572 -6.51 -2.92 -13.29
C TRP A 572 -5.36 -3.64 -12.58
N THR A 573 -4.86 -3.08 -11.48
CA THR A 573 -3.79 -3.71 -10.68
C THR A 573 -4.26 -5.00 -10.02
N HIS A 574 -5.54 -5.11 -9.65
CA HIS A 574 -6.12 -6.37 -9.17
C HIS A 574 -6.06 -7.47 -10.23
N ARG A 575 -6.25 -7.14 -11.51
CA ARG A 575 -6.11 -8.11 -12.61
C ARG A 575 -4.67 -8.57 -12.79
N LEU A 576 -3.68 -7.71 -12.51
CA LEU A 576 -2.27 -8.11 -12.56
C LEU A 576 -1.89 -9.17 -11.53
N ASN A 577 -2.68 -9.36 -10.46
CA ASN A 577 -2.45 -10.46 -9.51
C ASN A 577 -2.48 -11.86 -10.18
N PHE A 578 -3.08 -11.99 -11.37
CA PHE A 578 -3.08 -13.24 -12.13
C PHE A 578 -1.75 -13.57 -12.81
N VAL A 579 -0.80 -12.64 -12.88
CA VAL A 579 0.57 -12.93 -13.37
C VAL A 579 1.21 -14.02 -12.50
N GLY A 580 1.03 -13.96 -11.18
CA GLY A 580 1.53 -14.97 -10.26
C GLY A 580 0.81 -16.31 -10.42
N GLN A 581 -0.48 -16.29 -10.75
CA GLN A 581 -1.24 -17.52 -11.06
C GLN A 581 -0.77 -18.17 -12.36
N PHE A 582 -0.37 -17.36 -13.34
CA PHE A 582 0.25 -17.86 -14.56
C PHE A 582 1.60 -18.54 -14.27
N PHE A 583 2.46 -17.93 -13.44
CA PHE A 583 3.72 -18.57 -13.04
C PHE A 583 3.50 -19.82 -12.19
N LEU A 584 2.48 -19.85 -11.33
CA LEU A 584 2.10 -21.07 -10.61
C LEU A 584 1.69 -22.18 -11.58
N LEU A 585 0.86 -21.88 -12.57
CA LEU A 585 0.47 -22.83 -13.61
C LEU A 585 1.70 -23.36 -14.35
N LEU A 586 2.65 -22.49 -14.71
CA LEU A 586 3.90 -22.88 -15.36
C LEU A 586 4.72 -23.83 -14.48
N THR A 587 4.83 -23.57 -13.18
CA THR A 587 5.52 -24.47 -12.24
C THR A 587 4.85 -25.82 -12.07
N LEU A 588 3.51 -25.87 -12.16
CA LEU A 588 2.75 -27.12 -12.11
C LEU A 588 2.97 -27.94 -13.38
N ILE A 589 2.95 -27.31 -14.57
CA ILE A 589 3.26 -27.97 -15.85
C ILE A 589 4.69 -28.52 -15.84
N LEU A 590 5.65 -27.75 -15.34
CA LEU A 590 7.03 -28.20 -15.17
C LEU A 590 7.11 -29.41 -14.23
N LEU A 591 6.42 -29.37 -13.09
CA LEU A 591 6.40 -30.48 -12.12
C LEU A 591 5.82 -31.75 -12.76
N GLU A 592 4.68 -31.64 -13.44
CA GLU A 592 4.07 -32.76 -14.14
C GLU A 592 5.01 -33.33 -15.21
N ALA A 593 5.56 -32.48 -16.07
CA ALA A 593 6.53 -32.90 -17.09
C ALA A 593 7.73 -33.63 -16.48
N ARG A 594 8.25 -33.14 -15.34
CA ARG A 594 9.36 -33.78 -14.64
C ARG A 594 8.99 -35.13 -14.05
N LEU A 595 7.81 -35.25 -13.43
CA LEU A 595 7.32 -36.51 -12.88
C LEU A 595 7.14 -37.56 -13.98
N TRP A 596 6.56 -37.19 -15.13
CA TRP A 596 6.42 -38.10 -16.28
C TRP A 596 7.77 -38.55 -16.83
N SER A 597 8.74 -37.63 -16.91
CA SER A 597 10.10 -37.95 -17.36
C SER A 597 10.80 -38.95 -16.44
N TRP A 598 10.67 -38.81 -15.11
CA TRP A 598 11.26 -39.75 -14.15
C TRP A 598 10.55 -41.09 -14.08
N CYS A 599 9.22 -41.11 -14.19
CA CYS A 599 8.45 -42.35 -14.09
C CYS A 599 8.57 -43.22 -15.35
N PHE A 600 8.85 -42.63 -16.52
CA PHE A 600 8.88 -43.34 -17.79
C PHE A 600 10.07 -42.95 -18.70
N PRO A 601 11.32 -43.03 -18.22
CA PRO A 601 12.49 -42.48 -18.90
C PRO A 601 12.70 -43.02 -20.32
N ASP A 602 12.43 -44.31 -20.55
CA ASP A 602 12.63 -44.98 -21.84
C ASP A 602 11.43 -44.90 -22.79
N SER A 603 10.37 -44.18 -22.40
CA SER A 603 9.16 -44.07 -23.21
C SER A 603 9.16 -42.81 -24.09
N TRP A 604 8.36 -42.83 -25.15
CA TRP A 604 8.06 -41.61 -25.92
C TRP A 604 7.50 -40.49 -25.03
N LEU A 605 6.65 -40.83 -24.06
CA LEU A 605 6.07 -39.86 -23.12
C LEU A 605 7.14 -39.23 -22.21
N GLY A 606 8.12 -40.02 -21.75
CA GLY A 606 9.23 -39.55 -20.92
C GLY A 606 10.19 -38.62 -21.68
N SER A 607 10.56 -38.98 -22.90
CA SER A 607 11.42 -38.13 -23.75
C SER A 607 10.71 -36.84 -24.21
N TRP A 608 9.42 -36.92 -24.54
CA TRP A 608 8.60 -35.75 -24.86
C TRP A 608 8.44 -34.81 -23.67
N SER A 609 8.12 -35.34 -22.48
CA SER A 609 7.98 -34.54 -21.26
C SER A 609 9.31 -33.93 -20.80
N LEU A 610 10.43 -34.65 -20.97
CA LEU A 610 11.79 -34.11 -20.76
C LEU A 610 12.09 -32.94 -21.71
N SER A 611 11.66 -33.03 -22.97
CA SER A 611 11.83 -31.96 -23.96
C SER A 611 11.02 -30.71 -23.59
N ILE A 612 9.78 -30.89 -23.09
CA ILE A 612 8.97 -29.79 -22.55
C ILE A 612 9.65 -29.15 -21.35
N TYR A 613 10.13 -29.96 -20.42
CA TYR A 613 10.85 -29.49 -19.23
C TYR A 613 12.06 -28.63 -19.62
N HIS A 614 12.97 -29.13 -20.46
CA HIS A 614 14.14 -28.35 -20.90
C HIS A 614 13.75 -27.13 -21.74
N GLY A 615 12.74 -27.24 -22.59
CA GLY A 615 12.25 -26.12 -23.41
C GLY A 615 11.68 -24.97 -22.57
N ILE A 616 10.94 -25.28 -21.51
CA ILE A 616 10.41 -24.27 -20.59
C ILE A 616 11.52 -23.77 -19.64
N LEU A 617 12.40 -24.63 -19.15
CA LEU A 617 13.40 -24.26 -18.15
C LEU A 617 14.58 -23.47 -18.75
N HIS A 618 15.13 -23.93 -19.87
CA HIS A 618 16.38 -23.44 -20.49
C HIS A 618 16.22 -23.07 -21.98
N GLY A 619 14.99 -22.89 -22.46
CA GLY A 619 14.74 -22.54 -23.87
C GLY A 619 15.26 -21.15 -24.25
N ILE A 620 14.52 -20.41 -25.07
CA ILE A 620 14.91 -19.04 -25.44
C ILE A 620 15.03 -18.22 -24.13
N PRO A 621 16.15 -17.52 -23.86
CA PRO A 621 16.39 -16.85 -22.57
C PRO A 621 15.21 -15.98 -22.11
N LEU A 622 14.62 -15.17 -23.01
CA LEU A 622 13.45 -14.33 -22.74
C LEU A 622 12.13 -15.08 -22.43
N LEU A 623 12.09 -16.39 -22.64
CA LEU A 623 10.93 -17.27 -22.41
C LEU A 623 11.23 -18.38 -21.40
N SER A 624 12.50 -18.57 -21.05
CA SER A 624 12.95 -19.58 -20.10
C SER A 624 12.50 -19.23 -18.68
N TYR A 625 12.10 -20.23 -17.89
CA TYR A 625 11.71 -20.03 -16.49
C TYR A 625 12.88 -19.49 -15.65
N GLU A 626 14.07 -20.04 -15.89
CA GLU A 626 15.30 -19.67 -15.21
C GLU A 626 15.63 -18.18 -15.37
N TRP A 627 15.60 -17.66 -16.58
CA TRP A 627 15.90 -16.25 -16.81
C TRP A 627 14.69 -15.36 -16.51
N THR A 628 13.49 -15.73 -16.97
CA THR A 628 12.30 -14.88 -16.82
C THR A 628 11.85 -14.78 -15.38
N VAL A 629 11.62 -15.92 -14.72
CA VAL A 629 11.01 -15.93 -13.39
C VAL A 629 12.06 -15.74 -12.30
N ASP A 630 13.15 -16.51 -12.34
CA ASP A 630 14.15 -16.52 -11.26
C ASP A 630 15.11 -15.32 -11.34
N LEU A 631 15.64 -15.00 -12.52
CA LEU A 631 16.55 -13.84 -12.67
C LEU A 631 15.79 -12.50 -12.80
N PHE A 632 14.89 -12.40 -13.78
CA PHE A 632 14.27 -11.13 -14.14
C PHE A 632 13.15 -10.72 -13.16
N PHE A 633 12.14 -11.56 -12.92
CA PHE A 633 11.03 -11.18 -12.02
C PHE A 633 11.39 -11.24 -10.53
N SER A 634 12.03 -12.32 -10.07
CA SER A 634 12.39 -12.49 -8.65
C SER A 634 13.57 -11.61 -8.26
N GLY A 635 14.58 -11.50 -9.13
CA GLY A 635 15.77 -10.69 -8.89
C GLY A 635 15.64 -9.22 -9.31
N ILE A 636 15.78 -8.97 -10.61
CA ILE A 636 15.96 -7.62 -11.18
C ILE A 636 14.74 -6.73 -10.92
N LEU A 637 13.56 -7.14 -11.39
CA LEU A 637 12.30 -6.42 -11.16
C LEU A 637 11.90 -6.49 -9.69
N GLY A 638 12.14 -7.64 -9.04
CA GLY A 638 11.71 -7.88 -7.68
C GLY A 638 12.22 -6.80 -6.75
N VAL A 639 13.53 -6.61 -6.67
CA VAL A 639 14.14 -5.60 -5.80
C VAL A 639 14.20 -4.23 -6.49
N GLY A 640 14.48 -4.18 -7.79
CA GLY A 640 14.68 -2.90 -8.47
C GLY A 640 13.42 -2.04 -8.59
N LEU A 641 12.22 -2.63 -8.49
CA LEU A 641 10.96 -1.88 -8.44
C LEU A 641 10.62 -1.35 -7.04
N TYR A 642 11.34 -1.72 -5.96
CA TYR A 642 10.97 -1.37 -4.58
C TYR A 642 10.84 0.14 -4.36
N TRP A 643 11.78 0.91 -4.90
CA TRP A 643 11.84 2.36 -4.71
C TRP A 643 10.74 3.12 -5.47
N HIS A 644 10.07 2.47 -6.42
CA HIS A 644 9.08 3.12 -7.29
C HIS A 644 7.67 2.54 -7.13
N PHE A 645 7.55 1.26 -6.78
CA PHE A 645 6.28 0.51 -6.75
C PHE A 645 6.08 -0.29 -5.45
N SER A 646 6.76 0.10 -4.35
CA SER A 646 6.68 -0.51 -3.02
C SER A 646 7.44 -1.83 -2.87
N GLY A 647 7.76 -2.22 -1.63
CA GLY A 647 8.59 -3.40 -1.33
C GLY A 647 7.97 -4.77 -1.66
N ARG A 648 6.74 -4.84 -2.18
CA ARG A 648 6.02 -6.13 -2.36
C ARG A 648 5.56 -6.41 -3.79
N VAL A 649 6.12 -5.73 -4.80
CA VAL A 649 5.76 -5.95 -6.21
C VAL A 649 5.90 -7.42 -6.61
N TRP A 650 7.07 -8.02 -6.39
CA TRP A 650 7.30 -9.45 -6.63
C TRP A 650 6.30 -10.33 -5.88
N CYS A 651 6.18 -10.12 -4.56
CA CYS A 651 5.33 -10.93 -3.69
C CYS A 651 3.84 -10.87 -4.08
N ARG A 652 3.37 -9.74 -4.61
CA ARG A 652 1.98 -9.52 -5.01
C ARG A 652 1.69 -10.08 -6.41
N PHE A 653 2.55 -9.75 -7.37
CA PHE A 653 2.24 -9.96 -8.79
C PHE A 653 2.87 -11.19 -9.39
N ALA A 654 4.02 -11.68 -8.91
CA ALA A 654 4.80 -12.67 -9.64
C ALA A 654 5.26 -13.87 -8.80
N CYS A 655 5.25 -13.81 -7.47
CA CYS A 655 5.66 -14.93 -6.64
C CYS A 655 4.69 -16.13 -6.77
N PRO A 656 5.12 -17.30 -7.30
CA PRO A 656 4.24 -18.45 -7.53
C PRO A 656 3.77 -19.09 -6.22
N LEU A 657 4.61 -19.06 -5.18
CA LEU A 657 4.22 -19.50 -3.84
C LEU A 657 3.15 -18.58 -3.24
N ALA A 658 3.27 -17.26 -3.40
CA ALA A 658 2.23 -16.35 -2.93
C ALA A 658 0.90 -16.54 -3.68
N ALA A 659 0.96 -16.88 -4.98
CA ALA A 659 -0.20 -17.22 -5.78
C ALA A 659 -0.88 -18.51 -5.31
N LEU A 660 -0.11 -19.55 -4.96
CA LEU A 660 -0.62 -20.77 -4.35
C LEU A 660 -1.26 -20.50 -2.99
N MET A 661 -0.59 -19.71 -2.15
CA MET A 661 -1.09 -19.31 -0.84
C MET A 661 -2.35 -18.45 -0.91
N ASN A 662 -2.61 -17.73 -2.01
CA ASN A 662 -3.88 -17.03 -2.19
C ASN A 662 -5.06 -17.99 -2.19
N ILE A 663 -4.88 -19.20 -2.74
CA ILE A 663 -5.90 -20.25 -2.74
C ILE A 663 -6.13 -20.75 -1.30
N TYR A 664 -5.06 -21.02 -0.55
CA TYR A 664 -5.15 -21.45 0.86
C TYR A 664 -5.78 -20.38 1.75
N ALA A 665 -5.46 -19.11 1.51
CA ALA A 665 -5.96 -17.98 2.29
C ALA A 665 -7.50 -17.84 2.23
N ARG A 666 -8.15 -18.33 1.16
CA ARG A 666 -9.62 -18.36 1.07
C ARG A 666 -10.26 -19.21 2.15
N PHE A 667 -9.54 -20.19 2.69
CA PHE A 667 -9.99 -21.08 3.76
C PHE A 667 -9.45 -20.70 5.14
N SER A 668 -8.72 -19.58 5.24
CA SER A 668 -8.24 -19.03 6.51
C SER A 668 -9.40 -18.55 7.36
N ARG A 669 -9.29 -18.72 8.69
CA ARG A 669 -10.19 -18.10 9.68
C ARG A 669 -9.71 -16.71 10.11
N PHE A 670 -8.44 -16.41 9.89
CA PHE A 670 -7.85 -15.14 10.27
C PHE A 670 -8.31 -14.01 9.33
N ARG A 671 -8.71 -12.88 9.90
CA ARG A 671 -9.15 -11.67 9.20
C ARG A 671 -8.70 -10.39 9.93
N ILE A 672 -8.72 -9.27 9.21
CA ILE A 672 -8.74 -7.95 9.84
C ILE A 672 -10.21 -7.57 10.01
N ILE A 673 -10.64 -7.36 11.24
CA ILE A 673 -12.00 -6.98 11.61
C ILE A 673 -12.07 -5.45 11.60
N ALA A 674 -13.17 -4.92 11.07
CA ALA A 674 -13.40 -3.48 11.00
C ALA A 674 -14.67 -3.08 11.77
N ASP A 675 -14.55 -2.07 12.63
CA ASP A 675 -15.70 -1.41 13.26
C ASP A 675 -16.19 -0.23 12.39
N LYS A 676 -17.26 -0.46 11.62
CA LYS A 676 -17.83 0.56 10.71
C LYS A 676 -18.13 1.88 11.43
N LYS A 677 -18.59 1.84 12.69
CA LYS A 677 -19.04 3.04 13.41
C LYS A 677 -17.92 4.06 13.65
N ARG A 678 -16.66 3.60 13.67
CA ARG A 678 -15.47 4.44 13.89
C ARG A 678 -14.78 4.84 12.58
N CYS A 679 -15.26 4.35 11.43
CA CYS A 679 -14.59 4.56 10.14
C CYS A 679 -14.92 5.94 9.57
N ILE A 680 -13.91 6.81 9.48
CA ILE A 680 -14.03 8.16 8.92
C ILE A 680 -13.67 8.23 7.42
N SER A 681 -13.47 7.10 6.75
CA SER A 681 -13.20 7.04 5.30
C SER A 681 -11.97 7.86 4.84
N CYS A 682 -10.93 7.95 5.67
CA CYS A 682 -9.75 8.78 5.44
C CYS A 682 -8.72 8.19 4.44
N ASN A 683 -8.94 6.98 3.92
CA ASN A 683 -8.08 6.27 2.95
C ASN A 683 -6.66 5.89 3.43
N LEU A 684 -6.22 6.27 4.63
CA LEU A 684 -4.87 5.95 5.17
C LEU A 684 -4.55 4.45 5.18
N CYS A 685 -5.49 3.62 5.63
CA CYS A 685 -5.32 2.17 5.69
C CYS A 685 -5.15 1.51 4.30
N THR A 686 -5.84 2.03 3.28
CA THR A 686 -5.66 1.62 1.88
C THR A 686 -4.31 2.12 1.38
N ALA A 687 -4.00 3.41 1.57
CA ALA A 687 -2.76 4.03 1.10
C ALA A 687 -1.50 3.34 1.64
N VAL A 688 -1.51 2.84 2.88
CA VAL A 688 -0.33 2.16 3.47
C VAL A 688 -0.24 0.67 3.11
N CYS A 689 -1.22 0.11 2.42
CA CYS A 689 -1.26 -1.32 2.13
C CYS A 689 -0.29 -1.70 1.01
N HIS A 690 0.83 -2.34 1.37
CA HIS A 690 1.79 -2.87 0.40
C HIS A 690 1.25 -3.91 -0.57
N GLN A 691 0.09 -4.50 -0.28
CA GLN A 691 -0.53 -5.48 -1.15
C GLN A 691 -1.57 -4.84 -2.08
N GLY A 692 -1.74 -3.52 -2.01
CA GLY A 692 -2.68 -2.78 -2.84
C GLY A 692 -4.14 -3.02 -2.50
N ILE A 693 -4.42 -3.60 -1.33
CA ILE A 693 -5.78 -3.94 -0.89
C ILE A 693 -6.50 -2.65 -0.52
N ASP A 694 -7.75 -2.51 -0.99
CA ASP A 694 -8.63 -1.42 -0.58
C ASP A 694 -9.25 -1.70 0.80
N VAL A 695 -8.41 -1.57 1.83
CA VAL A 695 -8.78 -1.83 3.23
C VAL A 695 -9.93 -0.92 3.68
N MET A 696 -9.94 0.34 3.25
CA MET A 696 -11.01 1.29 3.52
C MET A 696 -12.34 0.80 2.97
N GLY A 697 -12.37 0.25 1.75
CA GLY A 697 -13.58 -0.31 1.15
C GLY A 697 -14.19 -1.45 1.97
N PHE A 698 -13.37 -2.30 2.59
CA PHE A 698 -13.86 -3.30 3.56
C PHE A 698 -14.40 -2.64 4.85
N ALA A 699 -13.67 -1.67 5.39
CA ALA A 699 -14.03 -1.00 6.63
C ALA A 699 -15.34 -0.19 6.54
N GLN A 700 -15.56 0.52 5.43
CA GLN A 700 -16.80 1.24 5.14
C GLN A 700 -18.01 0.31 5.06
N ARG A 701 -17.81 -0.90 4.53
CA ARG A 701 -18.84 -1.92 4.45
C ARG A 701 -19.07 -2.67 5.77
N GLY A 702 -18.19 -2.50 6.76
CA GLY A 702 -18.25 -3.24 8.03
C GLY A 702 -18.02 -4.74 7.87
N ILE A 703 -17.31 -5.15 6.82
CA ILE A 703 -16.99 -6.55 6.56
C ILE A 703 -15.51 -6.82 6.88
N PRO A 704 -15.15 -8.04 7.33
CA PRO A 704 -13.76 -8.41 7.53
C PRO A 704 -12.94 -8.30 6.23
N VAL A 705 -11.66 -7.92 6.33
CA VAL A 705 -10.74 -7.92 5.19
C VAL A 705 -10.41 -9.36 4.82
N GLU A 706 -11.07 -9.85 3.78
CA GLU A 706 -10.95 -11.24 3.30
C GLU A 706 -10.03 -11.40 2.08
N ASP A 707 -9.45 -10.30 1.58
CA ASP A 707 -8.59 -10.34 0.40
C ASP A 707 -7.41 -11.31 0.65
N PRO A 708 -7.24 -12.36 -0.19
CA PRO A 708 -6.21 -13.37 0.00
C PRO A 708 -4.79 -12.82 -0.14
N GLN A 709 -4.60 -11.62 -0.67
CA GLN A 709 -3.31 -10.96 -0.74
C GLN A 709 -2.80 -10.48 0.63
N CYS A 710 -3.66 -10.38 1.65
CA CYS A 710 -3.28 -9.86 2.96
C CYS A 710 -2.13 -10.67 3.59
N VAL A 711 -1.01 -9.98 3.89
CA VAL A 711 0.20 -10.59 4.50
C VAL A 711 0.34 -10.29 5.98
N ARG A 712 -0.69 -9.74 6.63
CA ARG A 712 -0.69 -9.43 8.08
C ARG A 712 0.57 -8.61 8.47
N CYS A 713 0.81 -7.49 7.81
CA CYS A 713 1.97 -6.63 8.12
C CYS A 713 1.71 -5.60 9.22
N SER A 714 0.50 -5.54 9.79
CA SER A 714 -0.01 -4.57 10.77
C SER A 714 -0.10 -3.10 10.35
N ALA A 715 0.52 -2.68 9.25
CA ALA A 715 0.59 -1.25 8.90
C ALA A 715 -0.78 -0.56 8.75
N CYS A 716 -1.80 -1.23 8.20
CA CYS A 716 -3.14 -0.64 8.10
C CYS A 716 -3.84 -0.49 9.46
N VAL A 717 -3.54 -1.38 10.41
CA VAL A 717 -4.05 -1.34 11.79
C VAL A 717 -3.37 -0.21 12.56
N GLU A 718 -2.04 -0.15 12.46
CA GLU A 718 -1.21 0.86 13.14
C GLU A 718 -1.50 2.29 12.65
N GLU A 719 -1.69 2.49 11.34
CA GLU A 719 -1.93 3.83 10.78
C GLU A 719 -3.40 4.26 10.85
N CYS A 720 -4.28 3.46 11.43
CA CYS A 720 -5.68 3.81 11.58
C CYS A 720 -5.86 4.77 12.77
N PRO A 721 -6.19 6.06 12.54
CA PRO A 721 -6.19 7.06 13.63
C PRO A 721 -7.38 6.90 14.59
N THR A 722 -8.43 6.18 14.18
CA THR A 722 -9.63 5.93 14.99
C THR A 722 -9.73 4.48 15.49
N ALA A 723 -8.65 3.70 15.35
CA ALA A 723 -8.54 2.30 15.79
C ALA A 723 -9.70 1.39 15.31
N VAL A 724 -10.15 1.59 14.06
CA VAL A 724 -11.22 0.81 13.39
C VAL A 724 -10.83 -0.63 13.16
N LEU A 725 -9.56 -0.89 12.88
CA LEU A 725 -9.07 -2.16 12.37
C LEU A 725 -8.38 -2.95 13.47
N ARG A 726 -8.69 -4.25 13.59
CA ARG A 726 -8.04 -5.17 14.54
C ARG A 726 -7.83 -6.54 13.92
N PHE A 727 -6.81 -7.27 14.37
CA PHE A 727 -6.63 -8.66 13.98
C PHE A 727 -7.54 -9.58 14.77
N GLY A 728 -8.06 -10.62 14.12
CA GLY A 728 -8.85 -11.64 14.79
C GLY A 728 -9.21 -12.82 13.90
N GLU A 729 -10.04 -13.70 14.46
CA GLU A 729 -10.59 -14.89 13.80
C GLU A 729 -12.09 -14.73 13.59
N VAL A 730 -12.56 -15.17 12.44
CA VAL A 730 -13.99 -15.26 12.10
C VAL A 730 -14.43 -16.72 11.96
N ASP A 731 -15.73 -16.96 12.15
CA ASP A 731 -16.38 -18.22 11.82
C ASP A 731 -16.73 -18.30 10.32
N ARG A 732 -17.47 -19.35 9.92
CA ARG A 732 -17.90 -19.53 8.52
C ARG A 732 -18.92 -18.47 8.07
N ASP A 733 -19.64 -17.88 9.02
CA ASP A 733 -20.68 -16.87 8.78
C ASP A 733 -20.10 -15.44 8.86
N GLY A 734 -18.79 -15.31 9.06
CA GLY A 734 -18.08 -14.03 9.14
C GLY A 734 -18.16 -13.34 10.51
N ARG A 735 -18.71 -14.01 11.53
CA ARG A 735 -18.81 -13.46 12.89
C ARG A 735 -17.48 -13.58 13.62
N VAL A 736 -17.15 -12.58 14.43
CA VAL A 736 -15.92 -12.53 15.21
C VAL A 736 -15.95 -13.59 16.30
N VAL A 737 -14.97 -14.49 16.28
CA VAL A 737 -14.80 -15.55 17.30
C VAL A 737 -13.80 -15.09 18.37
N ARG A 738 -12.68 -14.51 17.94
CA ARG A 738 -11.57 -14.14 18.82
C ARG A 738 -10.80 -12.97 18.26
N LEU A 739 -10.41 -12.03 19.12
CA LEU A 739 -9.43 -10.98 18.77
C LEU A 739 -8.01 -11.45 19.10
N ASP A 740 -7.05 -10.99 18.30
CA ASP A 740 -5.63 -11.29 18.52
C ASP A 740 -5.12 -10.56 19.79
N LEU A 741 -4.15 -11.17 20.47
CA LEU A 741 -3.59 -10.64 21.73
C LEU A 741 -2.40 -9.71 21.48
N LEU A 742 -1.76 -9.81 20.31
CA LEU A 742 -0.59 -9.00 20.00
C LEU A 742 -1.02 -7.58 19.59
N GLU A 743 -0.72 -6.59 20.42
CA GLU A 743 -1.04 -5.20 20.15
C GLU A 743 -0.32 -4.70 18.90
N ALA A 744 -1.13 -4.33 17.91
CA ALA A 744 -0.71 -3.79 16.62
C ALA A 744 -0.91 -2.26 16.52
N THR A 745 -1.36 -1.63 17.60
CA THR A 745 -1.50 -0.18 17.77
C THR A 745 -0.63 0.26 18.94
N ILE A 746 -0.24 1.53 18.95
CA ILE A 746 0.51 2.16 20.05
C ILE A 746 -0.45 2.49 21.19
#